data_AF-A0A7L3E8Z0-F1
#
_entry.id   AF-A0A7L3E8Z0-F1
#
_cell.length_a   1.000
_cell.length_b   1.000
_cell.length_c   1.000
_cell.angle_alpha   90.00
_cell.angle_beta   90.00
_cell.angle_gamma   90.00
#
_symmetry.space_group_name_H-M   'P 1'
#
loop_
_entity.id
_entity.type
_entity.pdbx_description
1 polymer ?
#
loop_
_entity_poly.entity_id
_entity_poly.type
_entity_poly.pdbx_seq_one_letter_code
_entity_poly.pdbx_strand_id
1 'polypeptide(L)'
;AFSRAPVPMAVVRRELSCESYPIELRCPGTDVIMIESANYGRTDDKICDSDPAQMENIRCYLPDAYKIMTQRCSNRTQCAVVAGPDVFPDPCPGTYKYLEVQYECVPYIFLCPGLLKGVYQSEHLFESDHQSGAWCKDPLQASDKIYYMPWTPYRTDTLTEYSSKDDFIAGRPTTTYKLPHRVDGTGFVVYDGALFFNKERTRNIVKFDLRTRIKSGEAIIANANYHDTSPYRWGGKSDIDLAVDENGLWVIYATEQNNGKIVISQLNPYTLRIEGTWDTAYDKRSASNAFMICGILYVVKSVYEDDDNEATGNKIDYIYNTDQSKDSMVDVPFPNSYQYIAAVDYNPRDNLLYVWNNYHVVKYSLDFGPLDSRAGQAHHGQVSYIAPPIHLDSDLERPPSKGASTSGALGPGSTAASTTPRAATSTTGRTTTSASGRRNRSTSTPSPMADVPDEMTTHLAPASSQLPPAGAESCHPTEAREILWSRTRQGQVAKQPCPLGSIGVATFRCLAPDGIWEPQGPDLSNCSSPWINHITQKMKSGEMAANIARELAEHTRSHLYAGDIAYSVSAMVQLVNLLDVQLRNLTPGGKDSAARSLNKAMVETVNNLLQPQALSAWRDLNASEQQRAATKLLDTVEDSAFVLADNLLKTDIVRESTDNIQLEVARLSTDGNLEDLKFPQNMGHGSAIQLSANTLKQNGRNGEIRVAFVLYNNLGTYLSTENASMKLGTEAMSTNHSVIVNSPVITAAINKEFSNKVYLADPVVFTVKHIKQSEENFNPNCSFWSYTKRTMTGYWSTQGCRLLTTNKTHTTCSCNHLTNFAVLMAHVEVKHSDAVHDLLLDFITWVGILLSLVCLLICIFTFCFFRGLQSDRNTIHKNLCISLFVAELLFLIGINRTDQPIACAVFAALLHFFFLAAFTWMFLEGVQLYIMLVEVFESEHSRRKYFYLVGYGMPALIVAVSAAVDYRSYGTDKVCWLRLDTYFIWSFIGPATLIIMLNVIFLGIALYKMFHHTAILKPESGCLDNIKSWVIGAIALLCLLGLTWAFGLMYINESTVIMAYLFTIFNSLQGMFIFIFHCVLQKKVRKEYGKCLRTHCCSGKSTESSIGSGKTSGSRTPGRYSTGSQSRIRRMWNDTVRKQSESSFITGDINSSASLNRGAMANHLITNALLRPHGTNNPYNTLLGESAVYNNPSVSMYNAQ
;
A
#
# COMPACT_ATOMS: atom_id res chain seq x y z
N ALA A 1 -1.77 23.97 -40.82
CA ALA A 1 -2.44 22.71 -41.21
C ALA A 1 -1.39 21.82 -41.85
N PHE A 2 -1.19 20.60 -41.34
CA PHE A 2 -0.31 19.62 -41.96
C PHE A 2 -1.15 18.64 -42.78
N SER A 3 -0.68 18.30 -43.99
CA SER A 3 -1.35 17.32 -44.85
C SER A 3 -0.97 15.92 -44.40
N ARG A 4 -1.96 15.05 -44.14
CA ARG A 4 -1.72 13.62 -43.91
C ARG A 4 -1.38 12.93 -45.23
N ALA A 5 -0.35 12.08 -45.23
CA ALA A 5 -0.22 11.05 -46.26
C ALA A 5 -1.39 10.04 -46.11
N PRO A 6 -1.90 9.46 -47.20
CA PRO A 6 -3.05 8.56 -47.14
C PRO A 6 -2.67 7.24 -46.47
N VAL A 7 -3.30 6.95 -45.32
CA VAL A 7 -3.24 5.62 -44.69
C VAL A 7 -3.98 4.61 -45.58
N PRO A 8 -3.45 3.39 -45.83
CA PRO A 8 -4.13 2.43 -46.69
C PRO A 8 -5.43 1.87 -46.07
N MET A 9 -6.56 2.42 -46.49
CA MET A 9 -7.91 1.88 -46.26
C MET A 9 -8.26 1.55 -44.81
N ALA A 10 -8.30 2.58 -43.96
CA ALA A 10 -9.20 2.53 -42.81
C ALA A 10 -10.64 2.30 -43.32
N VAL A 11 -11.35 1.33 -42.76
CA VAL A 11 -12.73 1.02 -43.14
C VAL A 11 -13.66 1.72 -42.18
N VAL A 12 -14.34 2.77 -42.67
CA VAL A 12 -15.38 3.50 -41.92
C VAL A 12 -16.48 2.52 -41.49
N ARG A 13 -16.67 2.41 -40.18
CA ARG A 13 -17.73 1.61 -39.53
C ARG A 13 -18.90 2.53 -39.23
N ARG A 14 -20.13 2.00 -39.30
CA ARG A 14 -21.37 2.71 -38.97
C ARG A 14 -22.15 1.89 -37.97
N GLU A 15 -22.49 2.49 -36.84
CA GLU A 15 -23.31 1.91 -35.79
C GLU A 15 -24.53 2.81 -35.54
N LEU A 16 -25.62 2.23 -35.03
CA LEU A 16 -26.86 2.95 -34.80
C LEU A 16 -27.62 2.38 -33.60
N SER A 17 -28.16 3.26 -32.75
CA SER A 17 -29.01 2.85 -31.62
C SER A 17 -30.20 3.80 -31.43
N CYS A 18 -31.37 3.24 -31.07
CA CYS A 18 -32.61 3.99 -30.90
C CYS A 18 -32.64 4.76 -29.57
N GLU A 19 -33.50 5.76 -29.46
CA GLU A 19 -33.64 6.55 -28.24
C GLU A 19 -33.96 5.66 -27.01
N SER A 20 -33.23 5.91 -25.92
CA SER A 20 -33.11 5.12 -24.68
C SER A 20 -32.24 3.85 -24.72
N TYR A 21 -31.66 3.46 -25.86
CA TYR A 21 -30.76 2.30 -25.96
C TYR A 21 -29.27 2.70 -25.97
N PRO A 22 -28.35 1.81 -25.55
CA PRO A 22 -26.91 2.03 -25.70
C PRO A 22 -26.46 1.81 -27.15
N ILE A 23 -25.48 2.59 -27.60
CA ILE A 23 -24.61 2.28 -28.73
C ILE A 23 -23.28 1.78 -28.20
N GLU A 24 -22.69 0.76 -28.84
CA GLU A 24 -21.35 0.27 -28.52
C GLU A 24 -20.44 0.39 -29.74
N LEU A 25 -19.31 1.07 -29.57
CA LEU A 25 -18.24 1.16 -30.56
C LEU A 25 -17.08 0.27 -30.09
N ARG A 26 -16.53 -0.56 -30.99
CA ARG A 26 -15.48 -1.53 -30.67
C ARG A 26 -14.46 -1.63 -31.81
N CYS A 27 -13.19 -1.42 -31.49
CA CYS A 27 -12.06 -1.58 -32.40
C CYS A 27 -11.27 -2.87 -32.12
N PRO A 28 -10.62 -3.46 -33.15
CA PRO A 28 -9.91 -4.72 -33.00
C PRO A 28 -8.51 -4.52 -32.38
N GLY A 29 -8.10 -5.43 -31.49
CA GLY A 29 -6.75 -5.42 -30.93
C GLY A 29 -6.43 -4.17 -30.13
N THR A 30 -5.38 -3.46 -30.54
CA THR A 30 -4.84 -2.22 -29.94
C THR A 30 -5.34 -0.95 -30.62
N ASP A 31 -6.13 -1.05 -31.71
CA ASP A 31 -6.69 0.11 -32.41
C ASP A 31 -7.69 0.89 -31.54
N VAL A 32 -7.68 2.22 -31.69
CA VAL A 32 -8.62 3.13 -31.02
C VAL A 32 -9.62 3.74 -31.99
N ILE A 33 -10.81 4.02 -31.45
CA ILE A 33 -11.91 4.71 -32.13
C ILE A 33 -11.47 6.13 -32.51
N MET A 34 -11.74 6.53 -33.76
CA MET A 34 -11.75 7.91 -34.23
C MET A 34 -13.14 8.21 -34.81
N ILE A 35 -13.86 9.20 -34.25
CA ILE A 35 -15.19 9.57 -34.75
C ILE A 35 -15.06 10.44 -36.00
N GLU A 36 -15.64 9.98 -37.11
CA GLU A 36 -15.74 10.72 -38.37
C GLU A 36 -17.04 11.56 -38.41
N SER A 37 -18.17 10.98 -38.00
CA SER A 37 -19.42 11.73 -37.82
C SER A 37 -20.32 11.12 -36.75
N ALA A 38 -21.19 11.94 -36.14
CA ALA A 38 -22.28 11.45 -35.30
C ALA A 38 -23.46 12.43 -35.34
N ASN A 39 -24.68 11.88 -35.32
CA ASN A 39 -25.92 12.65 -35.23
C ASN A 39 -26.90 11.96 -34.26
N TYR A 40 -27.45 12.73 -33.32
CA TYR A 40 -28.60 12.32 -32.51
C TYR A 40 -29.83 13.07 -33.02
N GLY A 41 -30.86 12.35 -33.47
CA GLY A 41 -32.03 12.96 -34.09
C GLY A 41 -32.83 11.97 -34.95
N ARG A 42 -33.35 12.44 -36.09
CA ARG A 42 -34.02 11.60 -37.10
C ARG A 42 -33.81 12.18 -38.49
N THR A 43 -33.32 11.33 -39.39
CA THR A 43 -32.96 11.65 -40.79
C THR A 43 -33.67 10.76 -41.82
N ASP A 44 -34.38 9.73 -41.35
CA ASP A 44 -35.05 8.68 -42.14
C ASP A 44 -36.37 8.27 -41.47
N ASP A 45 -37.35 7.87 -42.27
CA ASP A 45 -38.74 7.54 -41.89
C ASP A 45 -38.93 6.07 -41.49
N LYS A 46 -37.90 5.22 -41.56
CA LYS A 46 -37.97 3.75 -41.35
C LYS A 46 -37.03 3.26 -40.26
N ILE A 47 -35.98 4.01 -39.95
CA ILE A 47 -35.05 3.69 -38.86
C ILE A 47 -35.72 3.92 -37.50
N CYS A 48 -35.62 2.96 -36.58
CA CYS A 48 -36.22 3.00 -35.24
C CYS A 48 -37.74 3.30 -35.30
N ASP A 49 -38.50 2.26 -35.63
CA ASP A 49 -39.96 2.27 -35.80
C ASP A 49 -40.71 2.56 -34.49
N SER A 50 -41.84 3.29 -34.58
CA SER A 50 -42.60 3.85 -33.45
C SER A 50 -43.99 4.35 -33.93
N ASP A 51 -44.66 5.20 -33.18
CA ASP A 51 -45.87 5.92 -33.64
C ASP A 51 -45.55 6.77 -34.89
N PRO A 52 -46.31 6.65 -36.00
CA PRO A 52 -46.04 7.41 -37.24
C PRO A 52 -45.97 8.94 -37.04
N ALA A 53 -46.74 9.49 -36.11
CA ALA A 53 -46.71 10.91 -35.76
C ALA A 53 -45.38 11.37 -35.11
N GLN A 54 -44.60 10.44 -34.56
CA GLN A 54 -43.27 10.70 -34.00
C GLN A 54 -42.14 10.51 -35.04
N MET A 55 -42.48 10.07 -36.25
CA MET A 55 -41.53 9.70 -37.32
C MET A 55 -41.59 10.63 -38.54
N GLU A 56 -42.66 11.42 -38.69
CA GLU A 56 -42.84 12.41 -39.77
C GLU A 56 -41.68 13.42 -39.88
N ASN A 57 -41.04 13.77 -38.77
CA ASN A 57 -39.92 14.72 -38.72
C ASN A 57 -38.56 14.07 -39.07
N ILE A 58 -38.31 13.89 -40.37
CA ILE A 58 -37.02 13.44 -40.92
C ILE A 58 -35.96 14.56 -41.07
N ARG A 59 -36.14 15.70 -40.39
CA ARG A 59 -35.21 16.86 -40.45
C ARG A 59 -34.64 17.22 -39.09
N CYS A 60 -34.46 16.23 -38.23
CA CYS A 60 -33.96 16.40 -36.87
C CYS A 60 -32.46 16.06 -36.78
N TYR A 61 -31.64 17.06 -36.45
CA TYR A 61 -30.18 16.97 -36.38
C TYR A 61 -29.63 17.63 -35.12
N LEU A 62 -28.60 17.03 -34.50
CA LEU A 62 -27.85 17.62 -33.39
C LEU A 62 -26.35 17.69 -33.73
N PRO A 63 -25.83 18.84 -34.21
CA PRO A 63 -24.42 19.00 -34.58
C PRO A 63 -23.42 18.74 -33.44
N ASP A 64 -23.83 18.96 -32.18
CA ASP A 64 -22.98 18.71 -31.01
C ASP A 64 -22.84 17.22 -30.68
N ALA A 65 -23.64 16.32 -31.27
CA ALA A 65 -23.49 14.87 -31.10
C ALA A 65 -22.09 14.40 -31.52
N TYR A 66 -21.51 14.99 -32.57
CA TYR A 66 -20.12 14.76 -32.98
C TYR A 66 -19.11 15.04 -31.85
N LYS A 67 -19.25 16.18 -31.17
CA LYS A 67 -18.36 16.57 -30.06
C LYS A 67 -18.53 15.64 -28.87
N ILE A 68 -19.77 15.30 -28.52
CA ILE A 68 -20.10 14.41 -27.39
C ILE A 68 -19.52 13.01 -27.63
N MET A 69 -19.71 12.44 -28.83
CA MET A 69 -19.14 11.14 -29.19
C MET A 69 -17.61 11.18 -29.24
N THR A 70 -17.02 12.23 -29.82
CA THR A 70 -15.55 12.40 -29.87
C THR A 70 -14.96 12.46 -28.46
N GLN A 71 -15.55 13.24 -27.55
CA GLN A 71 -15.07 13.37 -26.17
C GLN A 71 -15.22 12.09 -25.34
N ARG A 72 -16.26 11.28 -25.59
CA ARG A 72 -16.53 10.06 -24.81
C ARG A 72 -15.81 8.82 -25.36
N CYS A 73 -15.63 8.73 -26.68
CA CYS A 73 -15.19 7.49 -27.33
C CYS A 73 -13.83 7.55 -28.04
N SER A 74 -13.36 8.72 -28.49
CA SER A 74 -12.07 8.77 -29.19
C SER A 74 -10.92 8.36 -28.27
N ASN A 75 -9.85 7.80 -28.86
CA ASN A 75 -8.67 7.28 -28.16
C ASN A 75 -8.98 6.10 -27.19
N ARG A 76 -10.09 5.38 -27.39
CA ARG A 76 -10.44 4.14 -26.67
C ARG A 76 -10.61 2.97 -27.63
N THR A 77 -10.25 1.76 -27.19
CA THR A 77 -10.48 0.50 -27.94
C THR A 77 -11.97 0.11 -27.94
N GLN A 78 -12.71 0.47 -26.89
CA GLN A 78 -14.16 0.27 -26.77
C GLN A 78 -14.83 1.46 -26.07
N CYS A 79 -16.07 1.74 -26.46
CA CYS A 79 -16.91 2.79 -25.87
C CYS A 79 -18.38 2.40 -25.87
N ALA A 80 -19.11 2.73 -24.80
CA ALA A 80 -20.56 2.56 -24.72
C ALA A 80 -21.21 3.90 -24.31
N VAL A 81 -22.27 4.31 -25.04
CA VAL A 81 -22.97 5.58 -24.81
C VAL A 81 -24.47 5.36 -24.94
N VAL A 82 -25.27 5.83 -23.97
CA VAL A 82 -26.73 5.76 -24.05
C VAL A 82 -27.25 6.88 -24.95
N ALA A 83 -28.05 6.53 -25.96
CA ALA A 83 -28.71 7.45 -26.87
C ALA A 83 -29.95 8.06 -26.19
N GLY A 84 -29.75 8.97 -25.23
CA GLY A 84 -30.85 9.53 -24.43
C GLY A 84 -30.57 10.92 -23.86
N PRO A 85 -31.59 11.55 -23.24
CA PRO A 85 -31.54 12.94 -22.75
C PRO A 85 -30.49 13.20 -21.66
N ASP A 86 -30.05 12.16 -20.93
CA ASP A 86 -28.96 12.24 -19.95
C ASP A 86 -27.57 12.50 -20.58
N VAL A 87 -27.46 12.36 -21.91
CA VAL A 87 -26.21 12.46 -22.67
C VAL A 87 -26.28 13.49 -23.78
N PHE A 88 -27.40 13.55 -24.50
CA PHE A 88 -27.62 14.44 -25.63
C PHE A 88 -28.83 15.35 -25.35
N PRO A 89 -28.70 16.69 -25.45
CA PRO A 89 -29.87 17.57 -25.40
C PRO A 89 -30.83 17.24 -26.54
N ASP A 90 -32.14 17.34 -26.32
CA ASP A 90 -33.14 16.98 -27.34
C ASP A 90 -33.25 18.06 -28.45
N PRO A 91 -32.87 17.76 -29.70
CA PRO A 91 -33.03 18.69 -30.84
C PRO A 91 -34.46 18.79 -31.39
N CYS A 92 -35.35 17.83 -31.08
CA CYS A 92 -36.70 17.77 -31.67
C CYS A 92 -37.72 17.08 -30.72
N PRO A 93 -38.16 17.77 -29.65
CA PRO A 93 -39.13 17.23 -28.70
C PRO A 93 -40.39 16.67 -29.37
N GLY A 94 -40.77 15.45 -28.99
CA GLY A 94 -41.92 14.72 -29.56
C GLY A 94 -41.62 13.93 -30.84
N THR A 95 -40.42 14.04 -31.42
CA THR A 95 -39.91 13.13 -32.45
C THR A 95 -39.16 11.97 -31.76
N TYR A 96 -39.37 10.73 -32.20
CA TYR A 96 -38.63 9.58 -31.67
C TYR A 96 -37.28 9.47 -32.36
N LYS A 97 -36.19 9.53 -31.61
CA LYS A 97 -34.84 9.75 -32.15
C LYS A 97 -34.01 8.46 -32.23
N TYR A 98 -32.87 8.56 -32.90
CA TYR A 98 -31.78 7.60 -32.86
C TYR A 98 -30.43 8.32 -32.88
N LEU A 99 -29.42 7.64 -32.36
CA LEU A 99 -28.01 8.01 -32.46
C LEU A 99 -27.39 7.20 -33.60
N GLU A 100 -26.98 7.88 -34.67
CA GLU A 100 -26.13 7.32 -35.72
C GLU A 100 -24.68 7.80 -35.53
N VAL A 101 -23.71 6.89 -35.65
CA VAL A 101 -22.28 7.21 -35.51
C VAL A 101 -21.48 6.50 -36.59
N GLN A 102 -20.57 7.23 -37.23
CA GLN A 102 -19.59 6.72 -38.17
C GLN A 102 -18.18 6.93 -37.60
N TYR A 103 -17.37 5.87 -37.56
CA TYR A 103 -16.05 5.88 -36.92
C TYR A 103 -15.05 5.01 -37.67
N GLU A 104 -13.78 5.38 -37.58
CA GLU A 104 -12.66 4.54 -37.98
C GLU A 104 -12.01 3.90 -36.75
N CYS A 105 -11.26 2.82 -36.98
CA CYS A 105 -10.33 2.25 -36.03
C CYS A 105 -8.92 2.55 -36.54
N VAL A 106 -8.14 3.27 -35.75
CA VAL A 106 -6.76 3.65 -36.09
C VAL A 106 -5.78 3.10 -35.07
N PRO A 107 -4.52 2.81 -35.44
CA PRO A 107 -3.46 2.56 -34.47
C PRO A 107 -3.32 3.72 -33.49
N TYR A 108 -2.93 3.43 -32.25
CA TYR A 108 -2.71 4.46 -31.23
C TYR A 108 -1.53 5.36 -31.60
N ILE A 109 -1.79 6.64 -31.87
CA ILE A 109 -0.78 7.64 -32.22
C ILE A 109 -0.29 8.33 -30.94
N PHE A 110 0.98 8.14 -30.60
CA PHE A 110 1.65 8.94 -29.57
C PHE A 110 1.92 10.36 -30.08
N LEU A 111 1.99 11.33 -29.16
CA LEU A 111 2.27 12.74 -29.47
C LEU A 111 3.49 13.18 -28.66
N CYS A 112 4.46 13.81 -29.33
CA CYS A 112 5.68 14.30 -28.69
C CYS A 112 5.37 15.23 -27.51
N PRO A 113 5.81 14.91 -26.27
CA PRO A 113 5.52 15.73 -25.09
C PRO A 113 6.32 17.05 -25.06
N GLY A 114 7.54 17.05 -25.62
CA GLY A 114 8.41 18.22 -25.67
C GLY A 114 9.89 17.87 -25.76
N LEU A 115 10.76 18.88 -25.65
CA LEU A 115 12.21 18.72 -25.58
C LEU A 115 12.61 18.47 -24.11
N LEU A 116 13.35 17.39 -23.82
CA LEU A 116 13.71 17.05 -22.44
C LEU A 116 14.59 18.14 -21.80
N LYS A 117 14.21 18.59 -20.61
CA LYS A 117 14.91 19.61 -19.81
C LYS A 117 15.53 19.09 -18.52
N GLY A 118 14.98 18.04 -17.94
CA GLY A 118 15.45 17.50 -16.67
C GLY A 118 14.92 16.10 -16.41
N VAL A 119 15.77 15.26 -15.81
CA VAL A 119 15.43 13.91 -15.36
C VAL A 119 15.46 13.89 -13.83
N TYR A 120 14.41 13.36 -13.20
CA TYR A 120 14.28 13.35 -11.74
C TYR A 120 13.94 11.96 -11.24
N GLN A 121 14.61 11.49 -10.17
CA GLN A 121 14.26 10.20 -9.56
C GLN A 121 12.88 10.30 -8.90
N SER A 122 11.89 9.63 -9.48
CA SER A 122 10.48 9.75 -9.08
C SER A 122 10.06 8.65 -8.13
N GLU A 123 10.50 7.42 -8.37
CA GLU A 123 10.06 6.24 -7.63
C GLU A 123 11.17 5.18 -7.56
N HIS A 124 11.29 4.54 -6.40
CA HIS A 124 12.07 3.32 -6.18
C HIS A 124 11.08 2.19 -5.92
N LEU A 125 11.27 1.04 -6.57
CA LEU A 125 10.32 -0.09 -6.47
C LEU A 125 10.83 -1.14 -5.49
N PHE A 126 12.02 -1.69 -5.76
CA PHE A 126 12.71 -2.65 -4.90
C PHE A 126 14.18 -2.80 -5.32
N GLU A 127 14.92 -3.62 -4.58
CA GLU A 127 16.30 -4.04 -4.87
C GLU A 127 16.28 -5.51 -5.35
N SER A 128 16.79 -5.76 -6.55
CA SER A 128 16.84 -7.08 -7.17
C SER A 128 18.02 -7.91 -6.67
N ASP A 129 17.92 -9.24 -6.70
CA ASP A 129 19.07 -10.14 -6.48
C ASP A 129 20.20 -9.98 -7.54
N HIS A 130 19.93 -9.24 -8.62
CA HIS A 130 20.82 -9.09 -9.77
C HIS A 130 21.30 -7.65 -9.93
N GLN A 131 22.62 -7.46 -10.02
CA GLN A 131 23.23 -6.13 -10.17
C GLN A 131 22.73 -5.39 -11.43
N SER A 132 22.52 -6.14 -12.51
CA SER A 132 22.16 -5.63 -13.84
C SER A 132 20.97 -6.38 -14.41
N GLY A 133 20.22 -5.70 -15.28
CA GLY A 133 19.04 -6.19 -15.97
C GLY A 133 18.35 -5.03 -16.67
N ALA A 134 17.15 -5.29 -17.21
CA ALA A 134 16.25 -4.25 -17.69
C ALA A 134 14.80 -4.61 -17.37
N TRP A 135 13.92 -3.61 -17.47
CA TRP A 135 12.49 -3.78 -17.22
C TRP A 135 11.70 -2.68 -17.95
N CYS A 136 10.55 -3.03 -18.52
CA CYS A 136 9.74 -2.09 -19.30
C CYS A 136 8.24 -2.40 -19.22
N LYS A 137 7.41 -1.50 -19.76
CA LYS A 137 6.01 -1.78 -20.11
C LYS A 137 5.86 -1.72 -21.64
N ASP A 138 4.90 -2.45 -22.18
CA ASP A 138 4.47 -2.28 -23.59
C ASP A 138 3.67 -0.97 -23.70
N PRO A 139 4.12 0.03 -24.48
CA PRO A 139 3.41 1.30 -24.57
C PRO A 139 2.14 1.23 -25.42
N LEU A 140 1.98 0.23 -26.30
CA LEU A 140 0.74 0.09 -27.07
C LEU A 140 -0.38 -0.55 -26.24
N GLN A 141 -0.07 -1.50 -25.37
CA GLN A 141 -1.06 -2.07 -24.44
C GLN A 141 -1.47 -1.08 -23.35
N ALA A 142 -2.78 -0.84 -23.20
CA ALA A 142 -3.35 -0.08 -22.09
C ALA A 142 -3.46 -0.92 -20.80
N SER A 143 -2.36 -1.57 -20.40
CA SER A 143 -2.30 -2.53 -19.29
C SER A 143 -1.17 -2.17 -18.31
N ASP A 144 -1.31 -2.59 -17.05
CA ASP A 144 -0.28 -2.43 -16.01
C ASP A 144 0.70 -3.61 -15.89
N LYS A 145 0.72 -4.44 -16.94
CA LYS A 145 1.77 -5.44 -17.17
C LYS A 145 3.16 -4.83 -17.18
N ILE A 146 4.07 -5.49 -16.48
CA ILE A 146 5.50 -5.18 -16.43
C ILE A 146 6.28 -6.38 -16.95
N TYR A 147 7.26 -6.10 -17.81
CA TYR A 147 8.18 -7.06 -18.40
C TYR A 147 9.56 -6.89 -17.80
N TYR A 148 10.17 -7.98 -17.34
CA TYR A 148 11.39 -7.97 -16.52
C TYR A 148 12.37 -9.03 -16.99
N MET A 149 13.63 -8.63 -17.24
CA MET A 149 14.71 -9.52 -17.65
C MET A 149 15.97 -9.21 -16.81
N PRO A 150 16.28 -10.03 -15.79
CA PRO A 150 17.54 -9.92 -15.06
C PRO A 150 18.69 -10.40 -15.94
N TRP A 151 19.79 -9.66 -15.98
CA TRP A 151 20.94 -10.01 -16.79
C TRP A 151 21.83 -11.01 -16.06
N THR A 152 22.12 -12.14 -16.69
CA THR A 152 23.07 -13.14 -16.18
C THR A 152 24.07 -13.51 -17.27
N PRO A 153 25.39 -13.34 -17.04
CA PRO A 153 26.43 -13.61 -18.03
C PRO A 153 26.25 -14.99 -18.70
N TYR A 154 26.09 -14.98 -20.03
CA TYR A 154 25.89 -16.16 -20.88
C TYR A 154 24.68 -17.05 -20.51
N ARG A 155 23.74 -16.57 -19.69
CA ARG A 155 22.61 -17.36 -19.15
C ARG A 155 21.24 -16.71 -19.31
N THR A 156 21.15 -15.44 -19.68
CA THR A 156 19.87 -14.75 -19.96
C THR A 156 19.10 -15.41 -21.11
N ASP A 157 18.02 -16.14 -20.82
CA ASP A 157 17.13 -16.77 -21.80
C ASP A 157 15.65 -16.85 -21.35
N THR A 158 15.25 -16.00 -20.38
CA THR A 158 13.88 -15.92 -19.84
C THR A 158 13.44 -14.48 -19.63
N LEU A 159 12.22 -14.15 -20.08
CA LEU A 159 11.50 -12.92 -19.72
C LEU A 159 10.38 -13.26 -18.71
N THR A 160 10.20 -12.46 -17.67
CA THR A 160 9.09 -12.59 -16.72
C THR A 160 8.07 -11.48 -16.92
N GLU A 161 6.78 -11.82 -16.90
CA GLU A 161 5.65 -10.88 -16.90
C GLU A 161 4.98 -10.85 -15.53
N TYR A 162 4.73 -9.64 -15.03
CA TYR A 162 3.96 -9.34 -13.82
C TYR A 162 2.70 -8.56 -14.18
N SER A 163 1.59 -8.82 -13.48
CA SER A 163 0.25 -8.26 -13.79
C SER A 163 0.06 -6.82 -13.31
N SER A 164 0.81 -6.42 -12.30
CA SER A 164 0.80 -5.08 -11.72
C SER A 164 2.15 -4.74 -11.08
N LYS A 165 2.33 -3.47 -10.72
CA LYS A 165 3.48 -3.00 -9.93
C LYS A 165 3.56 -3.68 -8.55
N ASP A 166 2.43 -3.93 -7.90
CA ASP A 166 2.40 -4.52 -6.55
C ASP A 166 2.69 -6.03 -6.58
N ASP A 167 2.33 -6.71 -7.68
CA ASP A 167 2.76 -8.08 -7.96
C ASP A 167 4.27 -8.14 -8.26
N PHE A 168 4.82 -7.13 -8.94
CA PHE A 168 6.24 -7.02 -9.26
C PHE A 168 7.10 -6.79 -8.00
N ILE A 169 6.75 -5.81 -7.16
CA ILE A 169 7.43 -5.54 -5.88
C ILE A 169 7.31 -6.74 -4.92
N ALA A 170 6.16 -7.41 -4.88
CA ALA A 170 5.96 -8.60 -4.05
C ALA A 170 6.58 -9.90 -4.62
N GLY A 171 7.28 -9.86 -5.76
CA GLY A 171 7.91 -11.03 -6.37
C GLY A 171 6.93 -12.10 -6.85
N ARG A 172 5.70 -11.74 -7.23
CA ARG A 172 4.61 -12.65 -7.63
C ARG A 172 4.38 -12.62 -9.16
N PRO A 173 5.15 -13.36 -9.98
CA PRO A 173 5.04 -13.32 -11.43
C PRO A 173 3.74 -13.95 -11.96
N THR A 174 3.20 -13.39 -13.03
CA THR A 174 2.00 -13.88 -13.73
C THR A 174 2.36 -15.01 -14.70
N THR A 175 3.45 -14.86 -15.46
CA THR A 175 3.98 -15.92 -16.32
C THR A 175 5.46 -15.68 -16.65
N THR A 176 6.15 -16.75 -17.08
CA THR A 176 7.54 -16.69 -17.55
C THR A 176 7.61 -17.23 -18.97
N TYR A 177 8.31 -16.50 -19.83
CA TYR A 177 8.56 -16.82 -21.22
C TYR A 177 9.97 -17.35 -21.38
N LYS A 178 10.11 -18.61 -21.82
CA LYS A 178 11.40 -19.17 -22.22
C LYS A 178 11.69 -18.75 -23.66
N LEU A 179 12.82 -18.07 -23.87
CA LEU A 179 13.20 -17.53 -25.16
C LEU A 179 13.86 -18.62 -26.04
N PRO A 180 13.70 -18.56 -27.38
CA PRO A 180 14.27 -19.56 -28.29
C PRO A 180 15.79 -19.43 -28.48
N HIS A 181 16.36 -18.30 -28.07
CA HIS A 181 17.79 -17.98 -28.11
C HIS A 181 18.16 -17.23 -26.82
N ARG A 182 19.46 -17.21 -26.48
CA ARG A 182 20.00 -16.37 -25.40
C ARG A 182 20.06 -14.90 -25.82
N VAL A 183 20.07 -14.02 -24.82
CA VAL A 183 20.10 -12.56 -24.98
C VAL A 183 21.50 -12.04 -24.66
N ASP A 184 22.04 -11.20 -25.55
CA ASP A 184 23.18 -10.33 -25.23
C ASP A 184 22.66 -8.96 -24.79
N GLY A 185 23.33 -8.36 -23.80
CA GLY A 185 22.99 -7.03 -23.27
C GLY A 185 21.73 -6.98 -22.40
N THR A 186 21.38 -5.74 -22.02
CA THR A 186 20.17 -5.39 -21.26
C THR A 186 19.08 -4.77 -22.13
N GLY A 187 19.42 -4.21 -23.29
CA GLY A 187 18.52 -3.49 -24.21
C GLY A 187 17.47 -4.36 -24.89
N PHE A 188 16.40 -4.70 -24.19
CA PHE A 188 15.21 -5.36 -24.74
C PHE A 188 14.00 -4.45 -24.60
N VAL A 189 13.08 -4.51 -25.56
CA VAL A 189 11.81 -3.80 -25.49
C VAL A 189 10.63 -4.71 -25.83
N VAL A 190 9.46 -4.38 -25.30
CA VAL A 190 8.19 -5.02 -25.68
C VAL A 190 7.30 -4.00 -26.38
N TYR A 191 6.82 -4.36 -27.57
CA TYR A 191 6.02 -3.49 -28.43
C TYR A 191 4.93 -4.32 -29.13
N ASP A 192 3.66 -3.92 -28.96
CA ASP A 192 2.48 -4.57 -29.56
C ASP A 192 2.40 -6.08 -29.25
N GLY A 193 2.67 -6.45 -27.99
CA GLY A 193 2.69 -7.83 -27.50
C GLY A 193 3.86 -8.68 -27.99
N ALA A 194 4.87 -8.10 -28.67
CA ALA A 194 6.08 -8.78 -29.10
C ALA A 194 7.32 -8.25 -28.37
N LEU A 195 8.14 -9.18 -27.88
CA LEU A 195 9.49 -8.90 -27.38
C LEU A 195 10.45 -8.75 -28.56
N PHE A 196 11.31 -7.74 -28.49
CA PHE A 196 12.46 -7.53 -29.34
C PHE A 196 13.73 -7.57 -28.48
N PHE A 197 14.73 -8.34 -28.89
CA PHE A 197 15.99 -8.50 -28.14
C PHE A 197 17.18 -8.82 -29.06
N ASN A 198 18.40 -8.47 -28.64
CA ASN A 198 19.62 -8.89 -29.33
C ASN A 198 19.99 -10.35 -28.99
N LYS A 199 20.20 -11.16 -30.02
CA LYS A 199 20.47 -12.59 -29.93
C LYS A 199 21.97 -12.85 -29.71
N GLU A 200 22.29 -13.65 -28.68
CA GLU A 200 23.67 -13.92 -28.23
C GLU A 200 24.62 -14.23 -29.39
N ARG A 201 25.77 -13.55 -29.42
CA ARG A 201 26.84 -13.69 -30.43
C ARG A 201 26.39 -13.39 -31.87
N THR A 202 25.39 -12.53 -32.04
CA THR A 202 24.98 -12.04 -33.37
C THR A 202 24.59 -10.57 -33.34
N ARG A 203 24.72 -9.89 -34.49
CA ARG A 203 24.16 -8.55 -34.72
C ARG A 203 22.67 -8.57 -35.12
N ASN A 204 21.92 -9.55 -34.61
CA ASN A 204 20.54 -9.81 -35.03
C ASN A 204 19.56 -9.43 -33.91
N ILE A 205 18.44 -8.82 -34.29
CA ILE A 205 17.30 -8.57 -33.41
C ILE A 205 16.25 -9.64 -33.68
N VAL A 206 15.81 -10.36 -32.64
CA VAL A 206 14.78 -11.40 -32.74
C VAL A 206 13.45 -10.82 -32.27
N LYS A 207 12.38 -11.01 -33.09
CA LYS A 207 11.01 -10.70 -32.70
C LYS A 207 10.32 -11.98 -32.19
N PHE A 208 9.79 -11.94 -30.98
CA PHE A 208 9.11 -13.05 -30.31
C PHE A 208 7.74 -12.59 -29.81
N ASP A 209 6.66 -13.14 -30.37
CA ASP A 209 5.28 -12.82 -29.97
C ASP A 209 4.99 -13.51 -28.62
N LEU A 210 4.71 -12.71 -27.58
CA LEU A 210 4.48 -13.19 -26.21
C LEU A 210 3.11 -13.84 -26.04
N ARG A 211 2.14 -13.52 -26.89
CA ARG A 211 0.79 -14.11 -26.88
C ARG A 211 0.78 -15.49 -27.54
N THR A 212 1.49 -15.66 -28.66
CA THR A 212 1.59 -16.95 -29.38
C THR A 212 2.80 -17.80 -28.98
N ARG A 213 3.75 -17.22 -28.23
CA ARG A 213 4.98 -17.87 -27.71
C ARG A 213 5.89 -18.41 -28.82
N ILE A 214 5.87 -17.79 -29.99
CA ILE A 214 6.71 -18.15 -31.14
C ILE A 214 7.56 -16.97 -31.63
N LYS A 215 8.71 -17.31 -32.20
CA LYS A 215 9.53 -16.36 -32.96
C LYS A 215 8.81 -15.98 -34.24
N SER A 216 8.39 -14.72 -34.35
CA SER A 216 7.69 -14.17 -35.51
C SER A 216 8.63 -13.52 -36.54
N GLY A 217 9.90 -13.28 -36.19
CA GLY A 217 10.92 -12.92 -37.18
C GLY A 217 12.32 -12.69 -36.60
N GLU A 218 13.26 -12.29 -37.46
CA GLU A 218 14.64 -11.93 -37.12
C GLU A 218 15.14 -10.88 -38.13
N ALA A 219 15.64 -9.75 -37.63
CA ALA A 219 16.30 -8.71 -38.42
C ALA A 219 17.82 -8.83 -38.25
N ILE A 220 18.59 -8.52 -39.31
CA ILE A 220 20.04 -8.41 -39.25
C ILE A 220 20.38 -6.92 -39.29
N ILE A 221 21.00 -6.38 -38.24
CA ILE A 221 21.45 -4.98 -38.23
C ILE A 221 22.75 -4.90 -39.02
N ALA A 222 22.76 -4.16 -40.12
CA ALA A 222 23.92 -4.10 -41.01
C ALA A 222 25.11 -3.42 -40.31
N ASN A 223 26.30 -4.01 -40.45
CA ASN A 223 27.58 -3.51 -39.93
C ASN A 223 27.68 -3.28 -38.41
N ALA A 224 26.66 -3.63 -37.63
CA ALA A 224 26.69 -3.45 -36.18
C ALA A 224 27.73 -4.34 -35.48
N ASN A 225 28.38 -3.74 -34.48
CA ASN A 225 29.24 -4.40 -33.51
C ASN A 225 28.38 -5.13 -32.46
N TYR A 226 28.88 -6.23 -31.89
CA TYR A 226 28.13 -7.08 -30.96
C TYR A 226 29.07 -7.85 -30.01
N HIS A 227 28.54 -8.31 -28.87
CA HIS A 227 29.22 -9.19 -27.91
C HIS A 227 30.53 -8.62 -27.30
N ASP A 228 30.41 -7.49 -26.58
CA ASP A 228 31.49 -6.67 -25.98
C ASP A 228 32.46 -5.98 -26.98
N THR A 229 32.08 -5.89 -28.25
CA THR A 229 32.84 -5.17 -29.29
C THR A 229 32.62 -3.65 -29.21
N SER A 230 31.41 -3.18 -28.89
CA SER A 230 31.09 -1.76 -28.63
C SER A 230 29.90 -1.58 -27.66
N PRO A 231 29.98 -2.13 -26.43
CA PRO A 231 28.98 -1.94 -25.38
C PRO A 231 29.03 -0.51 -24.81
N TYR A 232 28.11 -0.19 -23.91
CA TYR A 232 28.21 0.96 -23.01
C TYR A 232 29.36 0.83 -22.01
N ARG A 233 29.62 1.88 -21.23
CA ARG A 233 30.72 2.01 -20.25
C ARG A 233 30.87 0.82 -19.30
N TRP A 234 29.75 0.22 -18.86
CA TRP A 234 29.75 -0.94 -17.96
C TRP A 234 30.01 -2.30 -18.65
N GLY A 235 30.02 -2.35 -19.98
CA GLY A 235 30.20 -3.59 -20.75
C GLY A 235 28.89 -4.40 -20.87
N GLY A 236 28.90 -5.63 -20.39
CA GLY A 236 27.69 -6.44 -20.26
C GLY A 236 27.10 -7.02 -21.56
N LYS A 237 27.84 -6.98 -22.67
CA LYS A 237 27.34 -7.21 -24.04
C LYS A 237 26.22 -6.25 -24.46
N SER A 238 26.16 -5.04 -23.87
CA SER A 238 25.18 -3.99 -24.20
C SER A 238 25.45 -3.28 -25.53
N ASP A 239 26.02 -3.99 -26.52
CA ASP A 239 26.48 -3.46 -27.81
C ASP A 239 25.34 -2.86 -28.65
N ILE A 240 24.23 -3.58 -28.72
CA ILE A 240 23.02 -3.22 -29.44
C ILE A 240 21.92 -3.06 -28.40
N ASP A 241 21.32 -1.88 -28.40
CA ASP A 241 20.27 -1.47 -27.50
C ASP A 241 19.00 -1.14 -28.31
N LEU A 242 17.83 -1.24 -27.69
CA LEU A 242 16.53 -1.07 -28.34
C LEU A 242 15.75 -0.01 -27.59
N ALA A 243 15.18 0.95 -28.32
CA ALA A 243 14.40 2.03 -27.72
C ALA A 243 13.02 2.15 -28.40
N VAL A 244 12.04 2.62 -27.65
CA VAL A 244 10.71 2.94 -28.17
C VAL A 244 10.35 4.38 -27.80
N ASP A 245 9.89 5.14 -28.79
CA ASP A 245 9.43 6.52 -28.60
C ASP A 245 8.13 6.78 -29.39
N GLU A 246 7.76 8.05 -29.52
CA GLU A 246 6.56 8.48 -30.24
C GLU A 246 6.62 8.22 -31.76
N ASN A 247 7.81 8.05 -32.32
CA ASN A 247 8.07 7.77 -33.73
C ASN A 247 8.17 6.25 -34.02
N GLY A 248 8.30 5.40 -33.00
CA GLY A 248 8.20 3.94 -33.10
C GLY A 248 9.36 3.20 -32.43
N LEU A 249 9.85 2.14 -33.11
CA LEU A 249 10.92 1.26 -32.63
C LEU A 249 12.27 1.64 -33.24
N TRP A 250 13.28 1.74 -32.38
CA TRP A 250 14.64 2.14 -32.72
C TRP A 250 15.68 1.12 -32.26
N VAL A 251 16.83 1.13 -32.94
CA VAL A 251 18.01 0.34 -32.60
C VAL A 251 19.19 1.31 -32.42
N ILE A 252 19.80 1.29 -31.24
CA ILE A 252 20.95 2.11 -30.87
C ILE A 252 22.17 1.19 -30.78
N TYR A 253 23.14 1.36 -31.67
CA TYR A 253 24.30 0.47 -31.78
C TYR A 253 25.56 1.25 -32.10
N ALA A 254 26.66 0.58 -32.42
CA ALA A 254 27.87 1.20 -32.95
C ALA A 254 28.47 0.35 -34.08
N THR A 255 29.29 0.96 -34.92
CA THR A 255 29.94 0.32 -36.08
C THR A 255 31.43 0.61 -36.09
N GLU A 256 32.23 -0.28 -36.67
CA GLU A 256 33.64 0.01 -36.97
C GLU A 256 33.78 1.15 -38.00
N GLN A 257 32.83 1.28 -38.94
CA GLN A 257 32.82 2.34 -39.96
C GLN A 257 32.69 3.74 -39.35
N ASN A 258 31.93 3.90 -38.25
CA ASN A 258 31.86 5.14 -37.48
C ASN A 258 32.85 5.14 -36.28
N ASN A 259 33.93 4.34 -36.33
CA ASN A 259 34.99 4.26 -35.32
C ASN A 259 34.47 4.01 -33.88
N GLY A 260 33.45 3.17 -33.69
CA GLY A 260 32.88 2.84 -32.38
C GLY A 260 31.85 3.85 -31.84
N LYS A 261 31.57 4.92 -32.58
CA LYS A 261 30.52 5.88 -32.25
C LYS A 261 29.12 5.31 -32.44
N ILE A 262 28.18 5.92 -31.73
CA ILE A 262 26.77 5.54 -31.77
C ILE A 262 26.21 5.76 -33.18
N VAL A 263 25.47 4.77 -33.66
CA VAL A 263 24.67 4.78 -34.88
C VAL A 263 23.25 4.39 -34.47
N ILE A 264 22.27 5.13 -34.97
CA ILE A 264 20.85 4.88 -34.67
C ILE A 264 20.08 4.51 -35.93
N SER A 265 19.19 3.53 -35.83
CA SER A 265 18.32 3.10 -36.93
C SER A 265 16.86 2.99 -36.49
N GLN A 266 15.95 3.46 -37.34
CA GLN A 266 14.52 3.20 -37.18
C GLN A 266 14.22 1.81 -37.75
N LEU A 267 13.59 0.93 -36.97
CA LEU A 267 13.31 -0.45 -37.33
C LEU A 267 11.80 -0.68 -37.32
N ASN A 268 11.21 -0.96 -38.48
CA ASN A 268 9.78 -1.21 -38.59
C ASN A 268 9.38 -2.45 -37.76
N PRO A 269 8.55 -2.32 -36.72
CA PRO A 269 8.26 -3.44 -35.80
C PRO A 269 7.41 -4.54 -36.46
N TYR A 270 6.77 -4.28 -37.59
CA TYR A 270 5.92 -5.23 -38.30
C TYR A 270 6.64 -5.96 -39.44
N THR A 271 7.44 -5.24 -40.23
CA THR A 271 8.15 -5.78 -41.41
C THR A 271 9.60 -6.15 -41.15
N LEU A 272 10.16 -5.76 -40.00
CA LEU A 272 11.56 -5.97 -39.60
C LEU A 272 12.59 -5.41 -40.59
N ARG A 273 12.24 -4.30 -41.24
CA ARG A 273 13.09 -3.53 -42.15
C ARG A 273 13.60 -2.27 -41.46
N ILE A 274 14.85 -1.91 -41.77
CA ILE A 274 15.40 -0.60 -41.39
C ILE A 274 14.79 0.45 -42.33
N GLU A 275 14.24 1.52 -41.76
CA GLU A 275 13.56 2.60 -42.49
C GLU A 275 14.47 3.84 -42.64
N GLY A 276 15.42 4.01 -41.73
CA GLY A 276 16.51 5.00 -41.81
C GLY A 276 17.67 4.65 -40.88
N THR A 277 18.84 5.23 -41.13
CA THR A 277 20.06 5.09 -40.32
C THR A 277 20.76 6.45 -40.26
N TRP A 278 21.23 6.83 -39.07
CA TRP A 278 21.93 8.08 -38.80
C TRP A 278 23.21 7.81 -38.00
N ASP A 279 24.35 8.27 -38.50
CA ASP A 279 25.63 8.24 -37.81
C ASP A 279 25.74 9.45 -36.86
N THR A 280 26.09 9.21 -35.59
CA THR A 280 26.29 10.27 -34.59
C THR A 280 27.78 10.53 -34.32
N ALA A 281 28.09 11.61 -33.60
CA ALA A 281 29.46 12.00 -33.28
C ALA A 281 30.02 11.37 -32.00
N TYR A 282 29.19 10.79 -31.13
CA TYR A 282 29.53 10.40 -29.76
C TYR A 282 29.95 8.92 -29.64
N ASP A 283 31.01 8.62 -28.86
CA ASP A 283 31.53 7.25 -28.65
C ASP A 283 30.62 6.41 -27.75
N LYS A 284 30.25 5.19 -28.18
CA LYS A 284 29.35 4.33 -27.42
C LYS A 284 29.99 3.76 -26.14
N ARG A 285 31.31 3.53 -26.12
CA ARG A 285 32.03 3.09 -24.91
C ARG A 285 32.11 4.18 -23.84
N SER A 286 32.04 5.45 -24.24
CA SER A 286 31.97 6.63 -23.37
C SER A 286 30.55 6.98 -22.91
N ALA A 287 29.53 6.27 -23.37
CA ALA A 287 28.14 6.42 -22.92
C ALA A 287 27.83 5.39 -21.81
N SER A 288 27.13 5.81 -20.77
CA SER A 288 26.63 4.92 -19.72
C SER A 288 25.37 4.17 -20.19
N ASN A 289 24.48 4.86 -20.89
CA ASN A 289 23.31 4.32 -21.57
C ASN A 289 22.78 5.39 -22.58
N ALA A 290 21.78 5.10 -23.41
CA ALA A 290 21.16 6.08 -24.31
C ALA A 290 19.73 5.69 -24.70
N PHE A 291 18.84 6.67 -24.88
CA PHE A 291 17.42 6.46 -25.19
C PHE A 291 16.88 7.47 -26.21
N MET A 292 15.72 7.18 -26.81
CA MET A 292 15.05 8.04 -27.79
C MET A 292 13.80 8.72 -27.18
N ILE A 293 13.55 9.99 -27.51
CA ILE A 293 12.25 10.67 -27.33
C ILE A 293 12.01 11.57 -28.55
N CYS A 294 10.85 11.48 -29.21
CA CYS A 294 10.48 12.24 -30.41
C CYS A 294 11.52 12.25 -31.57
N GLY A 295 12.19 11.12 -31.85
CA GLY A 295 13.29 11.09 -32.83
C GLY A 295 14.56 11.81 -32.36
N ILE A 296 14.69 12.10 -31.07
CA ILE A 296 15.90 12.67 -30.47
C ILE A 296 16.55 11.62 -29.58
N LEU A 297 17.78 11.25 -29.92
CA LEU A 297 18.67 10.46 -29.07
C LEU A 297 19.17 11.33 -27.91
N TYR A 298 19.12 10.81 -26.70
CA TYR A 298 19.73 11.38 -25.50
C TYR A 298 20.75 10.39 -24.95
N VAL A 299 22.01 10.82 -24.81
CA VAL A 299 23.12 9.96 -24.35
C VAL A 299 23.47 10.29 -22.89
N VAL A 300 23.32 9.30 -22.01
CA VAL A 300 23.60 9.42 -20.58
C VAL A 300 25.10 9.19 -20.33
N LYS A 301 25.69 10.06 -19.51
CA LYS A 301 27.08 9.99 -19.05
C LYS A 301 27.10 10.02 -17.52
N SER A 302 27.88 9.13 -16.92
CA SER A 302 27.92 8.97 -15.46
C SER A 302 29.26 8.45 -14.96
N VAL A 303 29.55 8.71 -13.69
CA VAL A 303 30.66 8.12 -12.94
C VAL A 303 30.28 6.68 -12.52
N TYR A 304 31.26 5.77 -12.51
CA TYR A 304 31.15 4.41 -11.98
C TYR A 304 32.08 4.21 -10.78
N GLU A 305 31.86 3.16 -9.98
CA GLU A 305 32.62 2.89 -8.74
C GLU A 305 34.15 2.77 -8.94
N ASP A 306 34.60 2.31 -10.11
CA ASP A 306 36.02 2.15 -10.47
C ASP A 306 36.68 3.42 -11.08
N ASP A 307 35.96 4.53 -11.25
CA ASP A 307 36.49 5.75 -11.89
C ASP A 307 37.17 6.71 -10.89
N ASP A 308 38.52 6.76 -10.88
CA ASP A 308 39.35 7.73 -10.13
C ASP A 308 39.03 9.23 -10.40
N ASN A 309 38.16 9.54 -11.37
CA ASN A 309 37.89 10.90 -11.87
C ASN A 309 36.43 11.33 -11.66
N GLU A 310 36.13 11.88 -10.48
CA GLU A 310 34.82 12.50 -10.15
C GLU A 310 34.40 13.63 -11.13
N ALA A 311 35.35 14.20 -11.88
CA ALA A 311 35.20 15.41 -12.68
C ALA A 311 34.27 15.30 -13.91
N THR A 312 33.79 14.10 -14.28
CA THR A 312 32.92 13.91 -15.47
C THR A 312 31.45 14.22 -15.22
N GLY A 313 30.97 14.03 -13.98
CA GLY A 313 29.60 14.30 -13.56
C GLY A 313 28.55 13.29 -14.07
N ASN A 314 27.32 13.42 -13.57
CA ASN A 314 26.18 12.58 -13.92
C ASN A 314 25.12 13.42 -14.67
N LYS A 315 25.07 13.27 -16.00
CA LYS A 315 24.23 14.09 -16.89
C LYS A 315 24.05 13.46 -18.26
N ILE A 316 23.07 13.95 -19.01
CA ILE A 316 23.04 13.82 -20.47
C ILE A 316 23.84 14.98 -21.03
N ASP A 317 24.94 14.69 -21.74
CA ASP A 317 25.81 15.73 -22.33
C ASP A 317 25.74 15.82 -23.87
N TYR A 318 25.09 14.86 -24.53
CA TYR A 318 24.94 14.83 -25.99
C TYR A 318 23.51 14.45 -26.42
N ILE A 319 23.00 15.14 -27.44
CA ILE A 319 21.77 14.79 -28.15
C ILE A 319 21.95 14.77 -29.68
N TYR A 320 21.18 13.93 -30.36
CA TYR A 320 21.10 13.89 -31.83
C TYR A 320 19.63 13.83 -32.28
N ASN A 321 19.18 14.78 -33.10
CA ASN A 321 17.83 14.83 -33.66
C ASN A 321 17.82 14.23 -35.08
N THR A 322 17.04 13.19 -35.33
CA THR A 322 16.97 12.47 -36.62
C THR A 322 16.33 13.32 -37.71
N ASP A 323 15.24 14.00 -37.40
CA ASP A 323 14.41 14.77 -38.34
C ASP A 323 15.17 15.95 -38.95
N GLN A 324 16.08 16.56 -38.17
CA GLN A 324 17.00 17.61 -38.59
C GLN A 324 18.38 17.06 -38.98
N SER A 325 18.65 15.77 -38.69
CA SER A 325 19.95 15.10 -38.83
C SER A 325 21.11 15.93 -38.24
N LYS A 326 20.90 16.40 -37.01
CA LYS A 326 21.76 17.39 -36.35
C LYS A 326 21.98 17.04 -34.88
N ASP A 327 23.22 17.18 -34.43
CA ASP A 327 23.61 17.02 -33.04
C ASP A 327 23.73 18.34 -32.26
N SER A 328 23.78 18.22 -30.93
CA SER A 328 24.07 19.32 -30.01
C SER A 328 24.61 18.78 -28.68
N MET A 329 25.60 19.47 -28.12
CA MET A 329 26.00 19.26 -26.72
C MET A 329 24.98 19.93 -25.80
N VAL A 330 24.66 19.29 -24.68
CA VAL A 330 23.71 19.78 -23.67
C VAL A 330 24.27 19.59 -22.26
N ASP A 331 23.56 20.05 -21.24
CA ASP A 331 23.87 19.80 -19.82
C ASP A 331 22.56 19.56 -19.07
N VAL A 332 21.94 18.40 -19.31
CA VAL A 332 20.68 18.00 -18.67
C VAL A 332 21.02 17.07 -17.50
N PRO A 333 20.68 17.43 -16.24
CA PRO A 333 21.07 16.64 -15.08
C PRO A 333 20.41 15.25 -15.10
N PHE A 334 21.19 14.22 -14.77
CA PHE A 334 20.72 12.83 -14.74
C PHE A 334 20.99 12.20 -13.35
N PRO A 335 19.98 11.67 -12.65
CA PRO A 335 20.18 11.01 -11.36
C PRO A 335 21.01 9.74 -11.51
N ASN A 336 22.12 9.64 -10.78
CA ASN A 336 22.91 8.41 -10.66
C ASN A 336 23.23 8.15 -9.20
N SER A 337 22.20 7.80 -8.43
CA SER A 337 22.27 7.64 -6.97
C SER A 337 23.11 6.43 -6.52
N TYR A 338 23.40 5.49 -7.43
CA TYR A 338 23.96 4.16 -7.10
C TYR A 338 25.15 3.74 -7.99
N GLN A 339 25.68 4.64 -8.82
CA GLN A 339 26.95 4.49 -9.55
C GLN A 339 27.08 3.31 -10.55
N TYR A 340 26.00 2.61 -10.94
CA TYR A 340 26.08 1.52 -11.93
C TYR A 340 24.83 1.41 -12.82
N ILE A 341 24.74 2.24 -13.87
CA ILE A 341 23.56 2.31 -14.76
C ILE A 341 23.56 1.14 -15.77
N ALA A 342 22.70 0.14 -15.55
CA ALA A 342 22.61 -1.05 -16.41
C ALA A 342 21.64 -0.88 -17.60
N ALA A 343 20.54 -0.13 -17.42
CA ALA A 343 19.51 0.13 -18.44
C ALA A 343 18.73 1.44 -18.17
N VAL A 344 18.29 2.13 -19.23
CA VAL A 344 17.48 3.37 -19.18
C VAL A 344 16.47 3.38 -20.33
N ASP A 345 15.34 2.70 -20.16
CA ASP A 345 14.31 2.53 -21.19
C ASP A 345 13.25 3.64 -21.13
N TYR A 346 13.00 4.35 -22.24
CA TYR A 346 11.89 5.32 -22.33
C TYR A 346 10.54 4.64 -22.64
N ASN A 347 9.45 5.24 -22.16
CA ASN A 347 8.09 4.81 -22.50
C ASN A 347 7.20 5.99 -22.96
N PRO A 348 6.74 6.02 -24.22
CA PRO A 348 5.92 7.13 -24.74
C PRO A 348 4.44 7.13 -24.28
N ARG A 349 3.97 6.11 -23.53
CA ARG A 349 2.61 6.08 -22.97
C ARG A 349 2.48 6.86 -21.66
N ASP A 350 3.48 6.75 -20.77
CA ASP A 350 3.49 7.41 -19.46
C ASP A 350 4.59 8.48 -19.30
N ASN A 351 5.45 8.63 -20.32
CA ASN A 351 6.52 9.62 -20.41
C ASN A 351 7.54 9.51 -19.27
N LEU A 352 7.81 8.29 -18.79
CA LEU A 352 8.80 7.97 -17.77
C LEU A 352 10.01 7.24 -18.36
N LEU A 353 11.14 7.27 -17.64
CA LEU A 353 12.24 6.32 -17.83
C LEU A 353 12.11 5.17 -16.83
N TYR A 354 12.27 3.96 -17.34
CA TYR A 354 12.36 2.72 -16.60
C TYR A 354 13.85 2.37 -16.49
N VAL A 355 14.39 2.43 -15.27
CA VAL A 355 15.83 2.44 -15.03
C VAL A 355 16.23 1.27 -14.14
N TRP A 356 17.39 0.68 -14.44
CA TRP A 356 18.08 -0.27 -13.58
C TRP A 356 19.45 0.31 -13.21
N ASN A 357 19.69 0.55 -11.92
CA ASN A 357 20.92 1.16 -11.44
C ASN A 357 21.40 0.47 -10.16
N ASN A 358 22.50 -0.28 -10.26
CA ASN A 358 23.14 -1.09 -9.21
C ASN A 358 22.14 -1.83 -8.31
N TYR A 359 21.63 -2.98 -8.78
CA TYR A 359 20.55 -3.78 -8.15
C TYR A 359 19.17 -3.09 -8.06
N HIS A 360 19.09 -1.76 -7.94
CA HIS A 360 17.82 -1.07 -7.71
C HIS A 360 17.01 -0.86 -9.00
N VAL A 361 15.72 -1.20 -8.89
CA VAL A 361 14.70 -1.05 -9.94
C VAL A 361 13.91 0.24 -9.67
N VAL A 362 14.06 1.25 -10.54
CA VAL A 362 13.60 2.63 -10.28
C VAL A 362 12.96 3.29 -11.50
N LYS A 363 12.02 4.22 -11.30
CA LYS A 363 11.46 5.08 -12.36
C LYS A 363 11.91 6.52 -12.19
N TYR A 364 12.35 7.14 -13.29
CA TYR A 364 12.64 8.56 -13.34
C TYR A 364 11.54 9.29 -14.13
N SER A 365 11.11 10.45 -13.64
CA SER A 365 10.16 11.34 -14.30
C SER A 365 10.90 12.42 -15.10
N LEU A 366 10.22 12.93 -16.13
CA LEU A 366 10.81 13.81 -17.14
C LEU A 366 10.09 15.15 -17.17
N ASP A 367 10.86 16.24 -17.27
CA ASP A 367 10.37 17.61 -17.48
C ASP A 367 10.62 18.05 -18.92
N PHE A 368 9.59 18.62 -19.56
CA PHE A 368 9.56 18.87 -20.99
C PHE A 368 9.39 20.36 -21.32
N GLY A 369 10.29 20.89 -22.14
CA GLY A 369 10.20 22.21 -22.75
C GLY A 369 9.49 22.22 -24.11
N PRO A 370 9.17 23.40 -24.66
CA PRO A 370 8.67 23.52 -26.02
C PRO A 370 9.70 23.01 -27.04
N LEU A 371 9.23 22.37 -28.13
CA LEU A 371 10.07 22.11 -29.30
C LEU A 371 10.34 23.43 -30.04
N ASP A 372 11.60 23.87 -30.09
CA ASP A 372 12.02 25.08 -30.80
C ASP A 372 11.93 24.93 -32.32
N SER A 373 10.72 25.09 -32.84
CA SER A 373 10.41 25.03 -34.28
C SER A 373 10.79 26.31 -35.05
N ARG A 374 11.96 26.90 -34.76
CA ARG A 374 12.45 28.13 -35.42
C ARG A 374 13.97 28.34 -35.32
N ALA A 375 14.74 27.59 -36.11
CA ALA A 375 16.19 27.76 -36.25
C ALA A 375 16.63 27.81 -37.73
N GLY A 376 15.97 28.65 -38.55
CA GLY A 376 16.37 28.90 -39.92
C GLY A 376 17.45 29.99 -40.02
N GLN A 377 18.59 29.65 -40.63
CA GLN A 377 19.70 30.54 -41.01
C GLN A 377 20.40 31.33 -39.89
N ALA A 378 21.59 30.85 -39.50
CA ALA A 378 22.61 31.70 -38.91
C ALA A 378 23.46 32.35 -40.02
N HIS A 379 23.71 33.66 -39.92
CA HIS A 379 24.81 34.35 -40.62
C HIS A 379 25.79 34.92 -39.58
N HIS A 380 27.09 34.90 -39.89
CA HIS A 380 28.16 35.34 -38.98
C HIS A 380 28.06 36.84 -38.64
N GLY A 381 28.43 37.25 -37.41
CA GLY A 381 28.28 38.64 -36.98
C GLY A 381 28.99 39.11 -35.70
N GLN A 382 30.16 38.57 -35.35
CA GLN A 382 31.06 39.06 -34.29
C GLN A 382 30.51 39.10 -32.83
N VAL A 383 31.38 39.51 -31.90
CA VAL A 383 31.21 39.45 -30.44
C VAL A 383 31.53 40.84 -29.84
N SER A 384 30.99 41.08 -28.63
CA SER A 384 31.47 42.02 -27.59
C SER A 384 30.81 43.41 -27.39
N TYR A 385 30.25 43.52 -26.18
CA TYR A 385 30.38 44.61 -25.19
C TYR A 385 29.49 45.87 -25.20
N ILE A 386 29.19 46.27 -23.94
CA ILE A 386 28.78 47.59 -23.42
C ILE A 386 27.32 48.03 -23.65
N ALA A 387 26.55 48.05 -22.54
CA ALA A 387 25.38 48.91 -22.36
C ALA A 387 25.83 50.34 -21.97
N PRO A 388 25.03 51.41 -22.15
CA PRO A 388 24.19 51.88 -21.03
C PRO A 388 22.84 52.53 -21.53
N PRO A 389 22.23 53.63 -21.00
CA PRO A 389 20.82 53.55 -20.59
C PRO A 389 19.89 54.75 -20.97
N ILE A 390 18.63 54.70 -20.50
CA ILE A 390 17.72 55.79 -20.08
C ILE A 390 17.80 57.17 -20.80
N HIS A 391 16.71 57.58 -21.48
CA HIS A 391 16.02 58.83 -21.12
C HIS A 391 14.53 58.88 -21.53
N LEU A 392 13.87 59.98 -21.14
CA LEU A 392 12.42 60.24 -21.07
C LEU A 392 11.88 61.08 -22.26
N ASP A 393 10.57 61.39 -22.21
CA ASP A 393 9.78 62.40 -22.96
C ASP A 393 9.24 62.05 -24.37
N SER A 394 8.09 62.58 -24.84
CA SER A 394 6.83 63.00 -24.17
C SER A 394 5.71 63.29 -25.20
N ASP A 395 4.46 63.34 -24.74
CA ASP A 395 3.28 64.09 -25.26
C ASP A 395 2.52 63.78 -26.60
N LEU A 396 1.20 63.61 -26.41
CA LEU A 396 0.01 64.16 -27.11
C LEU A 396 -0.58 63.72 -28.50
N GLU A 397 -1.91 63.82 -28.50
CA GLU A 397 -2.88 64.13 -29.58
C GLU A 397 -3.47 63.06 -30.54
N ARG A 398 -4.42 63.50 -31.38
CA ARG A 398 -5.63 62.74 -31.82
C ARG A 398 -5.72 62.52 -33.35
N PRO A 399 -6.56 61.56 -33.83
CA PRO A 399 -6.82 61.26 -35.26
C PRO A 399 -7.72 62.35 -35.92
N PRO A 400 -8.06 62.36 -37.25
CA PRO A 400 -8.30 61.17 -38.10
C PRO A 400 -8.14 61.27 -39.66
N SER A 401 -8.49 60.17 -40.36
CA SER A 401 -9.56 60.10 -41.40
C SER A 401 -9.24 59.48 -42.79
N LYS A 402 -10.28 58.81 -43.36
CA LYS A 402 -10.50 58.43 -44.79
C LYS A 402 -9.51 57.42 -45.40
N GLY A 403 -9.90 56.52 -46.32
CA GLY A 403 -11.20 56.16 -46.93
C GLY A 403 -11.00 54.93 -47.85
N ALA A 404 -11.94 54.42 -48.66
CA ALA A 404 -13.37 54.68 -48.87
C ALA A 404 -14.00 53.56 -49.76
N SER A 405 -15.35 53.46 -49.82
CA SER A 405 -16.18 52.91 -50.95
C SER A 405 -15.97 51.45 -51.45
N THR A 406 -16.93 50.65 -51.97
CA THR A 406 -18.42 50.58 -52.13
C THR A 406 -18.74 49.13 -52.63
N SER A 407 -19.94 48.56 -52.70
CA SER A 407 -21.35 48.97 -52.49
C SER A 407 -22.06 47.92 -51.58
N GLY A 408 -23.38 47.72 -51.45
CA GLY A 408 -24.61 48.32 -52.00
C GLY A 408 -25.32 47.43 -53.05
N ALA A 409 -26.65 47.25 -53.05
CA ALA A 409 -27.69 47.64 -52.08
C ALA A 409 -29.04 46.93 -52.39
N LEU A 410 -29.95 46.78 -51.41
CA LEU A 410 -31.43 46.83 -51.58
C LEU A 410 -32.18 46.66 -50.23
N GLY A 411 -33.06 47.62 -49.90
CA GLY A 411 -34.17 47.49 -48.94
C GLY A 411 -35.52 47.42 -49.71
N PRO A 412 -36.69 47.81 -49.14
CA PRO A 412 -37.00 48.41 -47.82
C PRO A 412 -37.93 47.51 -46.95
N GLY A 413 -38.43 47.87 -45.76
CA GLY A 413 -38.16 49.00 -44.85
C GLY A 413 -39.41 49.48 -44.07
N SER A 414 -39.21 50.07 -42.87
CA SER A 414 -40.21 50.82 -42.03
C SER A 414 -41.36 49.99 -41.37
N THR A 415 -41.97 50.34 -40.22
CA THR A 415 -41.76 51.47 -39.27
C THR A 415 -42.21 51.16 -37.81
N ALA A 416 -41.78 52.03 -36.89
CA ALA A 416 -42.31 52.42 -35.55
C ALA A 416 -43.83 52.29 -35.25
N ALA A 417 -44.35 52.39 -34.00
CA ALA A 417 -43.82 52.29 -32.63
C ALA A 417 -44.98 52.42 -31.59
N SER A 418 -44.67 52.40 -30.27
CA SER A 418 -45.54 52.67 -29.09
C SER A 418 -46.68 51.67 -28.83
N THR A 419 -47.31 51.54 -27.65
CA THR A 419 -47.25 52.31 -26.37
C THR A 419 -47.55 51.39 -25.15
N THR A 420 -47.05 51.75 -23.95
CA THR A 420 -47.53 51.25 -22.62
C THR A 420 -48.86 51.96 -22.21
N PRO A 421 -49.64 51.59 -21.13
CA PRO A 421 -49.22 50.90 -19.89
C PRO A 421 -50.24 49.98 -19.11
N ARG A 422 -49.76 49.43 -17.98
CA ARG A 422 -50.44 49.09 -16.69
C ARG A 422 -51.73 48.22 -16.62
N ALA A 423 -51.53 46.99 -16.11
CA ALA A 423 -52.07 46.41 -14.86
C ALA A 423 -53.59 46.40 -14.51
N ALA A 424 -54.13 45.21 -14.19
CA ALA A 424 -54.95 44.97 -12.98
C ALA A 424 -55.16 43.45 -12.66
N THR A 425 -55.44 43.19 -11.39
CA THR A 425 -55.46 41.95 -10.59
C THR A 425 -56.61 40.93 -10.75
N SER A 426 -56.30 39.66 -10.40
CA SER A 426 -56.99 38.75 -9.42
C SER A 426 -58.22 37.85 -9.74
N THR A 427 -57.98 36.54 -9.47
CA THR A 427 -58.77 35.57 -8.64
C THR A 427 -60.10 34.91 -9.07
N THR A 428 -60.06 33.55 -9.00
CA THR A 428 -61.12 32.58 -8.56
C THR A 428 -62.43 32.41 -9.37
N GLY A 429 -63.04 31.21 -9.48
CA GLY A 429 -62.63 29.84 -9.05
C GLY A 429 -63.84 28.88 -8.86
N ARG A 430 -63.58 27.61 -8.47
CA ARG A 430 -64.56 26.56 -8.03
C ARG A 430 -65.52 25.99 -9.14
N THR A 431 -66.21 24.82 -9.01
CA THR A 431 -66.46 23.86 -7.90
C THR A 431 -66.85 22.42 -8.37
N THR A 432 -66.48 21.36 -7.61
CA THR A 432 -67.18 20.03 -7.42
C THR A 432 -67.43 19.11 -8.65
N THR A 433 -67.79 17.82 -8.60
CA THR A 433 -68.33 16.83 -7.59
C THR A 433 -67.66 15.42 -7.77
N SER A 434 -68.11 14.31 -7.15
CA SER A 434 -67.93 13.88 -5.74
C SER A 434 -68.50 12.46 -5.44
N ALA A 435 -67.73 11.62 -4.71
CA ALA A 435 -68.17 10.47 -3.86
C ALA A 435 -68.81 9.23 -4.54
N SER A 436 -68.94 8.03 -3.91
CA SER A 436 -68.57 7.49 -2.57
C SER A 436 -68.09 6.02 -2.72
N GLY A 437 -67.77 5.15 -1.72
CA GLY A 437 -67.91 5.07 -0.25
C GLY A 437 -67.43 3.66 0.21
N ARG A 438 -67.70 3.07 1.40
CA ARG A 438 -68.36 3.50 2.66
C ARG A 438 -68.03 2.50 3.81
N ARG A 439 -67.98 2.97 5.09
CA ARG A 439 -67.93 2.20 6.39
C ARG A 439 -66.59 1.46 6.69
N ASN A 440 -66.07 1.32 7.92
CA ASN A 440 -66.33 1.81 9.32
C ASN A 440 -65.10 1.36 10.19
N ARG A 441 -64.82 1.66 11.49
CA ARG A 441 -65.12 2.66 12.58
C ARG A 441 -64.12 2.28 13.76
N SER A 442 -63.87 2.97 14.90
CA SER A 442 -64.35 4.22 15.52
C SER A 442 -63.34 4.74 16.59
N THR A 443 -62.88 5.99 16.45
CA THR A 443 -62.95 7.09 17.46
C THR A 443 -62.81 6.82 18.98
N SER A 444 -61.80 7.45 19.61
CA SER A 444 -61.97 8.38 20.77
C SER A 444 -60.71 9.24 21.06
N THR A 445 -60.93 10.41 21.68
CA THR A 445 -59.99 11.50 22.09
C THR A 445 -59.97 11.65 23.63
N PRO A 446 -59.29 12.62 24.31
CA PRO A 446 -58.15 13.53 24.01
C PRO A 446 -57.03 13.57 25.11
N SER A 447 -56.17 14.61 25.09
CA SER A 447 -55.16 15.09 26.08
C SER A 447 -55.72 15.57 27.46
N PRO A 448 -54.96 16.18 28.43
CA PRO A 448 -53.50 16.49 28.53
C PRO A 448 -52.88 16.24 29.95
N MET A 449 -51.75 16.92 30.27
CA MET A 449 -51.12 17.26 31.58
C MET A 449 -49.69 16.73 31.83
N ALA A 450 -49.02 17.29 32.85
CA ALA A 450 -47.59 17.16 33.15
C ALA A 450 -47.35 16.57 34.55
N ASP A 451 -46.14 16.05 34.81
CA ASP A 451 -45.28 16.48 35.94
C ASP A 451 -43.90 15.77 35.92
N VAL A 452 -42.99 16.24 36.78
CA VAL A 452 -41.57 15.85 36.97
C VAL A 452 -41.48 14.86 38.17
N PRO A 453 -40.67 13.76 38.16
CA PRO A 453 -39.31 13.81 38.74
C PRO A 453 -38.27 12.76 38.27
N ASP A 454 -37.16 12.73 39.02
CA ASP A 454 -35.83 12.13 38.82
C ASP A 454 -35.66 10.58 38.73
N GLU A 455 -34.38 10.21 38.62
CA GLU A 455 -33.74 8.89 38.53
C GLU A 455 -34.36 7.73 39.34
N MET A 456 -34.42 6.55 38.68
CA MET A 456 -33.79 5.35 39.24
C MET A 456 -33.38 4.36 38.13
N THR A 457 -32.27 3.64 38.35
CA THR A 457 -31.67 2.67 37.42
C THR A 457 -32.61 1.54 36.97
N THR A 458 -32.46 1.02 35.74
CA THR A 458 -32.10 -0.40 35.50
C THR A 458 -31.77 -0.76 34.02
N HIS A 459 -30.80 -1.68 33.88
CA HIS A 459 -30.55 -2.62 32.77
C HIS A 459 -30.82 -2.23 31.29
N LEU A 460 -29.73 -1.97 30.55
CA LEU A 460 -29.62 -2.39 29.14
C LEU A 460 -29.08 -3.82 29.07
N ALA A 461 -29.60 -4.62 28.14
CA ALA A 461 -29.18 -6.01 27.93
C ALA A 461 -27.94 -6.09 27.01
N PRO A 462 -27.11 -7.15 27.09
CA PRO A 462 -26.01 -7.36 26.15
C PRO A 462 -26.55 -7.56 24.74
N ALA A 463 -26.05 -6.79 23.76
CA ALA A 463 -26.37 -7.00 22.36
C ALA A 463 -25.85 -8.38 21.91
N SER A 464 -26.71 -9.18 21.28
CA SER A 464 -26.34 -10.52 20.82
C SER A 464 -25.42 -10.45 19.62
N SER A 465 -24.32 -11.20 19.67
CA SER A 465 -23.39 -11.36 18.55
C SER A 465 -24.08 -12.07 17.38
N GLN A 466 -24.45 -11.32 16.35
CA GLN A 466 -24.73 -11.85 15.02
C GLN A 466 -23.57 -11.49 14.09
N LEU A 467 -23.04 -12.47 13.37
CA LEU A 467 -22.07 -12.20 12.30
C LEU A 467 -22.75 -11.39 11.19
N PRO A 468 -22.03 -10.53 10.47
CA PRO A 468 -22.55 -9.93 9.24
C PRO A 468 -22.96 -11.04 8.26
N PRO A 469 -24.21 -11.06 7.75
CA PRO A 469 -24.55 -11.95 6.65
C PRO A 469 -23.80 -11.53 5.38
N ALA A 470 -23.42 -12.49 4.54
CA ALA A 470 -22.69 -12.21 3.32
C ALA A 470 -23.51 -11.30 2.38
N GLY A 471 -22.93 -10.16 1.98
CA GLY A 471 -23.52 -9.24 1.00
C GLY A 471 -24.58 -8.29 1.57
N ALA A 472 -24.18 -7.36 2.44
CA ALA A 472 -25.05 -6.26 2.86
C ALA A 472 -25.18 -5.21 1.74
N GLU A 473 -26.18 -5.34 0.85
CA GLU A 473 -26.41 -4.41 -0.28
C GLU A 473 -26.67 -2.94 0.12
N SER A 474 -26.72 -2.62 1.41
CA SER A 474 -27.13 -1.32 1.94
C SER A 474 -26.66 -1.07 3.37
N CYS A 475 -26.18 0.14 3.62
CA CYS A 475 -25.94 0.68 4.94
C CYS A 475 -27.23 0.73 5.77
N HIS A 476 -27.12 0.30 7.03
CA HIS A 476 -28.21 0.32 8.00
C HIS A 476 -28.59 1.76 8.40
N PRO A 477 -29.85 2.03 8.79
CA PRO A 477 -30.19 3.31 9.40
C PRO A 477 -29.31 3.61 10.62
N THR A 478 -28.87 4.84 10.79
CA THR A 478 -27.94 5.25 11.85
C THR A 478 -28.14 6.72 12.18
N GLU A 479 -28.07 7.10 13.45
CA GLU A 479 -28.06 8.50 13.86
C GLU A 479 -26.61 8.98 14.00
N ALA A 480 -26.25 10.06 13.29
CA ALA A 480 -24.91 10.62 13.31
C ALA A 480 -24.95 12.14 13.09
N ARG A 481 -24.30 12.90 13.98
CA ARG A 481 -24.32 14.38 14.03
C ARG A 481 -25.74 14.94 14.04
N GLU A 482 -26.58 14.43 14.94
CA GLU A 482 -27.99 14.85 15.16
C GLU A 482 -28.89 14.68 13.91
N ILE A 483 -28.43 13.91 12.92
CA ILE A 483 -29.17 13.55 11.71
C ILE A 483 -29.47 12.06 11.72
N LEU A 484 -30.73 11.70 11.47
CA LEU A 484 -31.15 10.32 11.23
C LEU A 484 -30.91 9.93 9.76
N TRP A 485 -29.88 9.12 9.52
CA TRP A 485 -29.55 8.61 8.19
C TRP A 485 -30.39 7.38 7.86
N SER A 486 -31.04 7.40 6.70
CA SER A 486 -31.94 6.35 6.22
C SER A 486 -31.17 5.24 5.50
N ARG A 487 -31.79 4.04 5.43
CA ARG A 487 -31.19 2.85 4.78
C ARG A 487 -30.82 3.17 3.33
N THR A 488 -29.52 3.13 3.02
CA THR A 488 -28.96 3.61 1.76
C THR A 488 -28.17 2.49 1.08
N ARG A 489 -28.33 2.30 -0.23
CA ARG A 489 -27.64 1.21 -0.96
C ARG A 489 -26.13 1.46 -1.05
N GLN A 490 -25.34 0.38 -1.14
CA GLN A 490 -23.89 0.48 -1.35
C GLN A 490 -23.56 1.35 -2.57
N GLY A 491 -22.52 2.19 -2.44
CA GLY A 491 -22.10 3.15 -3.48
C GLY A 491 -23.00 4.39 -3.63
N GLN A 492 -24.15 4.47 -2.95
CA GLN A 492 -25.01 5.67 -2.95
C GLN A 492 -24.60 6.65 -1.85
N VAL A 493 -24.97 7.91 -2.03
CA VAL A 493 -24.79 8.99 -1.04
C VAL A 493 -26.16 9.41 -0.52
N ALA A 494 -26.39 9.21 0.76
CA ALA A 494 -27.57 9.71 1.46
C ALA A 494 -27.51 11.24 1.56
N LYS A 495 -28.69 11.89 1.53
CA LYS A 495 -28.83 13.33 1.68
C LYS A 495 -29.93 13.62 2.69
N GLN A 496 -29.66 14.54 3.61
CA GLN A 496 -30.60 14.97 4.65
C GLN A 496 -30.50 16.50 4.85
N PRO A 497 -31.51 17.17 5.40
CA PRO A 497 -31.34 18.54 5.86
C PRO A 497 -30.24 18.61 6.92
N CYS A 498 -29.52 19.74 6.97
CA CYS A 498 -28.55 20.03 8.01
C CYS A 498 -29.18 20.12 9.42
N PRO A 499 -28.39 19.97 10.51
CA PRO A 499 -28.92 19.94 11.87
C PRO A 499 -29.53 21.29 12.29
N LEU A 500 -30.39 21.25 13.31
CA LEU A 500 -31.12 22.42 13.82
C LEU A 500 -30.15 23.56 14.18
N GLY A 501 -30.47 24.78 13.71
CA GLY A 501 -29.63 25.96 13.80
C GLY A 501 -28.82 26.28 12.53
N SER A 502 -28.65 25.32 11.63
CA SER A 502 -27.92 25.48 10.35
C SER A 502 -28.82 25.33 9.12
N ILE A 503 -28.37 25.84 7.98
CA ILE A 503 -29.05 25.81 6.67
C ILE A 503 -28.13 25.08 5.68
N GLY A 504 -28.72 24.13 4.93
CA GLY A 504 -28.03 23.40 3.87
C GLY A 504 -28.56 21.98 3.67
N VAL A 505 -27.75 21.15 3.00
CA VAL A 505 -27.97 19.71 2.85
C VAL A 505 -26.70 18.96 3.29
N ALA A 506 -26.82 18.14 4.32
CA ALA A 506 -25.79 17.22 4.76
C ALA A 506 -25.76 15.97 3.87
N THR A 507 -24.59 15.34 3.71
CA THR A 507 -24.47 14.12 2.90
C THR A 507 -23.63 13.04 3.57
N PHE A 508 -23.96 11.76 3.36
CA PHE A 508 -23.20 10.64 3.95
C PHE A 508 -23.07 9.51 2.93
N ARG A 509 -21.84 9.01 2.71
CA ARG A 509 -21.56 7.97 1.70
C ARG A 509 -21.71 6.57 2.29
N CYS A 510 -22.42 5.71 1.57
CA CYS A 510 -22.42 4.28 1.83
C CYS A 510 -21.36 3.60 0.95
N LEU A 511 -20.36 2.95 1.57
CA LEU A 511 -19.25 2.31 0.87
C LEU A 511 -19.68 0.96 0.25
N ALA A 512 -18.95 0.55 -0.78
CA ALA A 512 -19.07 -0.75 -1.45
C ALA A 512 -17.68 -1.42 -1.45
N PRO A 513 -17.58 -2.76 -1.33
CA PRO A 513 -18.66 -3.75 -1.42
C PRO A 513 -19.36 -4.07 -0.09
N ASP A 514 -18.89 -3.55 1.05
CA ASP A 514 -19.27 -4.06 2.37
C ASP A 514 -20.58 -3.48 2.93
N GLY A 515 -21.14 -2.44 2.32
CA GLY A 515 -22.39 -1.82 2.78
C GLY A 515 -22.26 -1.07 4.11
N ILE A 516 -21.09 -0.50 4.39
CA ILE A 516 -20.76 0.21 5.63
C ILE A 516 -20.71 1.72 5.36
N TRP A 517 -21.18 2.54 6.30
CA TRP A 517 -21.05 4.01 6.19
C TRP A 517 -19.57 4.43 6.20
N GLU A 518 -19.27 5.54 5.52
CA GLU A 518 -17.92 6.10 5.45
C GLU A 518 -17.35 6.42 6.86
N PRO A 519 -16.23 5.79 7.29
CA PRO A 519 -15.80 5.84 8.70
C PRO A 519 -15.29 7.21 9.16
N GLN A 520 -15.15 8.16 8.24
CA GLN A 520 -14.83 9.56 8.54
C GLN A 520 -16.06 10.34 9.07
N GLY A 521 -17.28 9.84 8.84
CA GLY A 521 -18.54 10.48 9.21
C GLY A 521 -19.26 11.18 8.05
N PRO A 522 -20.40 11.85 8.32
CA PRO A 522 -21.13 12.60 7.31
C PRO A 522 -20.43 13.92 6.97
N ASP A 523 -20.47 14.29 5.68
CA ASP A 523 -19.97 15.57 5.19
C ASP A 523 -21.01 16.68 5.44
N LEU A 524 -20.65 17.62 6.31
CA LEU A 524 -21.45 18.79 6.70
C LEU A 524 -20.95 20.09 6.04
N SER A 525 -20.09 20.04 5.02
CA SER A 525 -19.50 21.22 4.36
C SER A 525 -20.51 22.22 3.79
N ASN A 526 -21.72 21.78 3.47
CA ASN A 526 -22.81 22.64 3.00
C ASN A 526 -23.73 23.15 4.13
N CYS A 527 -23.48 22.77 5.39
CA CYS A 527 -24.24 23.21 6.55
C CYS A 527 -23.65 24.49 7.15
N SER A 528 -24.39 25.58 7.06
CA SER A 528 -23.92 26.92 7.46
C SER A 528 -24.96 27.68 8.29
N SER A 529 -24.48 28.55 9.17
CA SER A 529 -25.27 29.42 10.02
C SER A 529 -25.98 30.52 9.21
N PRO A 530 -27.19 30.96 9.61
CA PRO A 530 -27.93 32.02 8.92
C PRO A 530 -27.16 33.34 8.71
N TRP A 531 -26.22 33.67 9.60
CA TRP A 531 -25.44 34.92 9.55
C TRP A 531 -24.48 34.99 8.35
N ILE A 532 -24.05 33.86 7.77
CA ILE A 532 -23.25 33.83 6.53
C ILE A 532 -23.96 34.55 5.38
N ASN A 533 -25.29 34.40 5.29
CA ASN A 533 -26.10 35.12 4.31
C ASN A 533 -26.17 36.63 4.60
N HIS A 534 -26.14 37.05 5.87
CA HIS A 534 -26.14 38.47 6.23
C HIS A 534 -24.83 39.17 5.81
N ILE A 535 -23.69 38.58 6.16
CA ILE A 535 -22.36 39.02 5.74
C ILE A 535 -22.28 39.10 4.20
N THR A 536 -22.72 38.05 3.51
CA THR A 536 -22.75 37.98 2.04
C THR A 536 -23.61 39.08 1.40
N GLN A 537 -24.68 39.55 2.06
CA GLN A 537 -25.48 40.67 1.57
C GLN A 537 -24.81 42.03 1.86
N LYS A 538 -24.18 42.22 3.04
CA LYS A 538 -23.44 43.45 3.37
C LYS A 538 -22.30 43.75 2.40
N MET A 539 -21.60 42.69 1.97
CA MET A 539 -20.55 42.76 0.95
C MET A 539 -21.11 43.22 -0.41
N LYS A 540 -22.34 42.82 -0.75
CA LYS A 540 -23.04 43.24 -1.99
C LYS A 540 -23.61 44.65 -1.93
N SER A 541 -23.96 45.15 -0.73
CA SER A 541 -24.38 46.54 -0.55
C SER A 541 -23.23 47.55 -0.51
N GLY A 542 -21.97 47.11 -0.61
CA GLY A 542 -20.81 47.99 -0.72
C GLY A 542 -20.39 48.66 0.60
N GLU A 543 -20.70 48.06 1.75
CA GLU A 543 -20.22 48.53 3.05
C GLU A 543 -18.67 48.43 3.14
N MET A 544 -18.05 49.22 4.03
CA MET A 544 -16.60 49.23 4.21
C MET A 544 -16.10 47.86 4.70
N ALA A 545 -15.14 47.27 3.98
CA ALA A 545 -14.68 45.90 4.22
C ALA A 545 -14.17 45.67 5.65
N ALA A 546 -13.55 46.67 6.27
CA ALA A 546 -13.10 46.62 7.67
C ALA A 546 -14.24 46.48 8.69
N ASN A 547 -15.43 47.07 8.44
CA ASN A 547 -16.60 46.87 9.29
C ASN A 547 -17.09 45.42 9.19
N ILE A 548 -17.25 44.92 7.96
CA ILE A 548 -17.76 43.58 7.69
C ILE A 548 -16.80 42.52 8.24
N ALA A 549 -15.48 42.74 8.14
CA ALA A 549 -14.47 41.85 8.73
C ALA A 549 -14.58 41.79 10.26
N ARG A 550 -14.85 42.91 10.95
CA ARG A 550 -15.11 42.90 12.39
C ARG A 550 -16.39 42.16 12.74
N GLU A 551 -17.45 42.31 11.95
CA GLU A 551 -18.68 41.52 12.16
C GLU A 551 -18.46 40.02 11.93
N LEU A 552 -17.60 39.64 10.97
CA LEU A 552 -17.15 38.26 10.76
C LEU A 552 -16.33 37.74 11.95
N ALA A 553 -15.44 38.55 12.51
CA ALA A 553 -14.69 38.22 13.73
C ALA A 553 -15.62 38.05 14.95
N GLU A 554 -16.61 38.92 15.11
CA GLU A 554 -17.62 38.83 16.17
C GLU A 554 -18.51 37.58 16.01
N HIS A 555 -18.98 37.29 14.80
CA HIS A 555 -19.80 36.10 14.51
C HIS A 555 -19.02 34.79 14.68
N THR A 556 -17.74 34.75 14.31
CA THR A 556 -16.94 33.51 14.46
C THR A 556 -16.60 33.15 15.90
N ARG A 557 -16.91 33.99 16.90
CA ARG A 557 -16.83 33.64 18.33
C ARG A 557 -18.00 32.76 18.81
N SER A 558 -19.07 32.58 18.03
CA SER A 558 -20.16 31.66 18.40
C SER A 558 -19.80 30.20 18.08
N HIS A 559 -20.69 29.26 18.39
CA HIS A 559 -20.60 27.90 17.83
C HIS A 559 -20.57 27.99 16.29
N LEU A 560 -19.76 27.12 15.67
CA LEU A 560 -19.51 27.06 14.22
C LEU A 560 -19.93 25.70 13.68
N TYR A 561 -20.58 25.69 12.51
CA TYR A 561 -20.76 24.47 11.73
C TYR A 561 -19.64 24.34 10.68
N ALA A 562 -19.47 23.15 10.10
CA ALA A 562 -18.42 22.87 9.11
C ALA A 562 -18.41 23.85 7.91
N GLY A 563 -19.59 24.17 7.36
CA GLY A 563 -19.71 25.16 6.29
C GLY A 563 -19.33 26.58 6.70
N ASP A 564 -19.51 26.97 7.97
CA ASP A 564 -19.15 28.32 8.44
C ASP A 564 -17.65 28.58 8.30
N ILE A 565 -16.80 27.56 8.48
CA ILE A 565 -15.35 27.65 8.24
C ILE A 565 -15.08 27.95 6.76
N ALA A 566 -15.64 27.12 5.87
CA ALA A 566 -15.40 27.22 4.43
C ALA A 566 -15.93 28.54 3.83
N TYR A 567 -17.09 29.03 4.30
CA TYR A 567 -17.64 30.32 3.91
C TYR A 567 -16.91 31.50 4.56
N SER A 568 -16.51 31.43 5.84
CA SER A 568 -15.75 32.51 6.50
C SER A 568 -14.44 32.79 5.79
N VAL A 569 -13.63 31.75 5.53
CA VAL A 569 -12.37 31.91 4.79
C VAL A 569 -12.62 32.42 3.36
N SER A 570 -13.70 31.99 2.70
CA SER A 570 -14.06 32.49 1.36
C SER A 570 -14.61 33.92 1.37
N ALA A 571 -15.13 34.41 2.49
CA ALA A 571 -15.50 35.80 2.71
C ALA A 571 -14.25 36.67 3.00
N MET A 572 -13.29 36.18 3.79
CA MET A 572 -12.02 36.86 4.03
C MET A 572 -11.29 37.20 2.72
N VAL A 573 -11.20 36.25 1.77
CA VAL A 573 -10.64 36.47 0.42
C VAL A 573 -11.31 37.67 -0.28
N GLN A 574 -12.64 37.71 -0.27
CA GLN A 574 -13.41 38.76 -0.92
C GLN A 574 -13.27 40.12 -0.19
N LEU A 575 -13.13 40.11 1.14
CA LEU A 575 -12.97 41.32 1.94
C LEU A 575 -11.58 41.98 1.73
N VAL A 576 -10.51 41.19 1.56
CA VAL A 576 -9.19 41.72 1.18
C VAL A 576 -9.25 42.39 -0.21
N ASN A 577 -9.85 41.71 -1.20
CA ASN A 577 -10.03 42.26 -2.55
C ASN A 577 -10.93 43.51 -2.57
N LEU A 578 -12.00 43.53 -1.77
CA LEU A 578 -12.87 44.70 -1.64
C LEU A 578 -12.15 45.87 -0.97
N LEU A 579 -11.30 45.61 0.03
CA LEU A 579 -10.54 46.66 0.71
C LEU A 579 -9.56 47.34 -0.24
N ASP A 580 -8.78 46.61 -1.06
CA ASP A 580 -7.85 47.24 -2.01
C ASP A 580 -8.56 48.24 -2.95
N VAL A 581 -9.75 47.89 -3.45
CA VAL A 581 -10.57 48.79 -4.27
C VAL A 581 -11.04 50.01 -3.47
N GLN A 582 -11.48 49.82 -2.22
CA GLN A 582 -11.94 50.90 -1.34
C GLN A 582 -10.80 51.84 -0.91
N LEU A 583 -9.60 51.32 -0.62
CA LEU A 583 -8.43 52.07 -0.19
C LEU A 583 -8.02 53.14 -1.21
N ARG A 584 -8.16 52.85 -2.51
CA ARG A 584 -7.80 53.79 -3.61
C ARG A 584 -8.49 55.16 -3.49
N ASN A 585 -9.66 55.22 -2.85
CA ASN A 585 -10.45 56.44 -2.67
C ASN A 585 -10.22 57.15 -1.30
N LEU A 586 -9.35 56.61 -0.43
CA LEU A 586 -9.09 57.15 0.91
C LEU A 586 -7.80 57.98 0.99
N THR A 587 -7.78 58.95 1.92
CA THR A 587 -6.56 59.69 2.28
C THR A 587 -5.53 58.76 2.95
N PRO A 588 -4.22 59.08 2.95
CA PRO A 588 -3.19 58.19 3.51
C PRO A 588 -3.44 57.73 4.95
N GLY A 589 -3.92 58.61 5.84
CA GLY A 589 -4.29 58.22 7.21
C GLY A 589 -5.58 57.38 7.29
N GLY A 590 -6.51 57.58 6.36
CA GLY A 590 -7.69 56.72 6.20
C GLY A 590 -7.32 55.32 5.69
N LYS A 591 -6.34 55.23 4.80
CA LYS A 591 -5.80 53.97 4.29
C LYS A 591 -5.18 53.11 5.38
N ASP A 592 -4.25 53.69 6.15
CA ASP A 592 -3.55 53.00 7.25
C ASP A 592 -4.54 52.48 8.31
N SER A 593 -5.46 53.33 8.76
CA SER A 593 -6.47 52.95 9.77
C SER A 593 -7.46 51.90 9.28
N ALA A 594 -7.91 51.96 8.03
CA ALA A 594 -8.76 50.92 7.44
C ALA A 594 -8.01 49.58 7.26
N ALA A 595 -6.74 49.62 6.84
CA ALA A 595 -5.90 48.44 6.66
C ALA A 595 -5.60 47.74 8.00
N ARG A 596 -5.22 48.48 9.05
CA ARG A 596 -5.03 47.92 10.40
C ARG A 596 -6.32 47.33 10.95
N SER A 597 -7.45 48.03 10.77
CA SER A 597 -8.76 47.54 11.24
C SER A 597 -9.20 46.24 10.54
N LEU A 598 -8.95 46.09 9.24
CA LEU A 598 -9.19 44.82 8.54
C LEU A 598 -8.24 43.74 9.05
N ASN A 599 -6.94 44.02 9.07
CA ASN A 599 -5.92 43.03 9.39
C ASN A 599 -6.09 42.45 10.80
N LYS A 600 -6.38 43.29 11.79
CA LYS A 600 -6.75 42.85 13.15
C LYS A 600 -7.98 41.94 13.14
N ALA A 601 -9.05 42.32 12.45
CA ALA A 601 -10.26 41.50 12.37
C ALA A 601 -10.02 40.15 11.66
N MET A 602 -9.10 40.10 10.68
CA MET A 602 -8.65 38.84 10.07
C MET A 602 -7.90 37.95 11.08
N VAL A 603 -7.00 38.52 11.88
CA VAL A 603 -6.29 37.79 12.94
C VAL A 603 -7.25 37.26 14.00
N GLU A 604 -8.22 38.05 14.45
CA GLU A 604 -9.26 37.60 15.38
C GLU A 604 -10.14 36.50 14.78
N THR A 605 -10.56 36.63 13.52
CA THR A 605 -11.31 35.58 12.79
C THR A 605 -10.51 34.28 12.72
N VAL A 606 -9.21 34.34 12.36
CA VAL A 606 -8.35 33.15 12.30
C VAL A 606 -8.11 32.53 13.68
N ASN A 607 -7.97 33.34 14.72
CA ASN A 607 -7.87 32.84 16.09
C ASN A 607 -9.13 32.05 16.49
N ASN A 608 -10.32 32.53 16.12
CA ASN A 608 -11.57 31.82 16.35
C ASN A 608 -11.64 30.50 15.56
N LEU A 609 -11.27 30.53 14.28
CA LEU A 609 -11.27 29.33 13.43
C LEU A 609 -10.24 28.28 13.87
N LEU A 610 -9.16 28.65 14.56
CA LEU A 610 -8.10 27.74 15.01
C LEU A 610 -8.18 27.34 16.49
N GLN A 611 -9.21 27.81 17.23
CA GLN A 611 -9.49 27.40 18.60
C GLN A 611 -9.84 25.90 18.69
N PRO A 612 -9.49 25.20 19.80
CA PRO A 612 -9.89 23.80 20.03
C PRO A 612 -11.40 23.54 19.93
N GLN A 613 -12.21 24.56 20.24
CA GLN A 613 -13.68 24.52 20.14
C GLN A 613 -14.19 24.39 18.70
N ALA A 614 -13.44 24.89 17.71
CA ALA A 614 -13.78 24.77 16.28
C ALA A 614 -13.33 23.43 15.67
N LEU A 615 -12.54 22.62 16.37
CA LEU A 615 -11.91 21.40 15.85
C LEU A 615 -12.93 20.30 15.50
N SER A 616 -14.11 20.29 16.13
CA SER A 616 -15.24 19.43 15.72
C SER A 616 -15.79 19.84 14.35
N ALA A 617 -16.02 21.14 14.14
CA ALA A 617 -16.51 21.68 12.87
C ALA A 617 -15.51 21.47 11.72
N TRP A 618 -14.19 21.56 11.99
CA TRP A 618 -13.17 21.18 11.00
C TRP A 618 -13.21 19.69 10.67
N ARG A 619 -13.43 18.80 11.65
CA ARG A 619 -13.53 17.34 11.40
C ARG A 619 -14.77 16.94 10.60
N ASP A 620 -15.82 17.75 10.63
CA ASP A 620 -17.07 17.51 9.89
C ASP A 620 -17.04 18.09 8.46
N LEU A 621 -15.91 18.69 8.05
CA LEU A 621 -15.54 18.89 6.64
C LEU A 621 -14.82 17.63 6.12
N ASN A 622 -15.07 17.24 4.87
CA ASN A 622 -14.22 16.23 4.22
C ASN A 622 -12.76 16.74 4.08
N ALA A 623 -11.79 15.81 4.07
CA ALA A 623 -10.36 16.15 4.06
C ALA A 623 -9.93 17.08 2.91
N SER A 624 -10.57 16.99 1.74
CA SER A 624 -10.26 17.85 0.59
C SER A 624 -10.73 19.30 0.76
N GLU A 625 -11.79 19.54 1.54
CA GLU A 625 -12.25 20.88 1.90
C GLU A 625 -11.51 21.41 3.13
N GLN A 626 -11.13 20.56 4.10
CA GLN A 626 -10.23 20.94 5.20
C GLN A 626 -8.92 21.54 4.63
N GLN A 627 -8.24 20.80 3.75
CA GLN A 627 -7.02 21.25 3.11
C GLN A 627 -7.22 22.55 2.29
N ARG A 628 -8.36 22.67 1.61
CA ARG A 628 -8.65 23.84 0.76
C ARG A 628 -8.97 25.08 1.58
N ALA A 629 -9.70 24.95 2.69
CA ALA A 629 -9.95 26.02 3.65
C ALA A 629 -8.65 26.46 4.34
N ALA A 630 -7.85 25.51 4.82
CA ALA A 630 -6.55 25.79 5.44
C ALA A 630 -5.56 26.46 4.45
N THR A 631 -5.48 26.01 3.20
CA THR A 631 -4.64 26.62 2.16
C THR A 631 -5.10 28.02 1.77
N LYS A 632 -6.42 28.23 1.61
CA LYS A 632 -6.98 29.58 1.40
C LYS A 632 -6.65 30.51 2.57
N LEU A 633 -6.75 30.03 3.81
CA LEU A 633 -6.49 30.82 5.02
C LEU A 633 -5.04 31.34 5.04
N LEU A 634 -4.06 30.49 4.70
CA LEU A 634 -2.65 30.90 4.54
C LEU A 634 -2.49 32.07 3.54
N ASP A 635 -2.93 31.88 2.28
CA ASP A 635 -2.72 32.88 1.22
C ASP A 635 -3.48 34.20 1.50
N THR A 636 -4.67 34.11 2.13
CA THR A 636 -5.51 35.27 2.46
C THR A 636 -4.92 36.13 3.58
N VAL A 637 -4.36 35.51 4.61
CA VAL A 637 -3.69 36.23 5.70
C VAL A 637 -2.40 36.87 5.18
N GLU A 638 -1.67 36.17 4.32
CA GLU A 638 -0.48 36.71 3.64
C GLU A 638 -0.84 37.90 2.73
N ASP A 639 -1.89 37.82 1.92
CA ASP A 639 -2.41 38.95 1.13
C ASP A 639 -2.84 40.12 2.02
N SER A 640 -3.58 39.86 3.11
CA SER A 640 -3.99 40.90 4.06
C SER A 640 -2.80 41.60 4.72
N ALA A 641 -1.72 40.86 5.00
CA ALA A 641 -0.49 41.42 5.56
C ALA A 641 0.23 42.35 4.57
N PHE A 642 0.27 42.01 3.27
CA PHE A 642 0.86 42.92 2.27
C PHE A 642 -0.02 44.15 1.99
N VAL A 643 -1.35 43.98 1.90
CA VAL A 643 -2.28 45.13 1.81
C VAL A 643 -2.12 46.09 3.00
N LEU A 644 -1.80 45.59 4.19
CA LEU A 644 -1.39 46.43 5.32
C LEU A 644 -0.02 47.09 5.06
N ALA A 645 1.02 46.31 4.76
CA ALA A 645 2.39 46.79 4.59
C ALA A 645 2.53 47.92 3.56
N ASP A 646 1.76 47.87 2.46
CA ASP A 646 1.73 48.92 1.42
C ASP A 646 1.09 50.24 1.88
N ASN A 647 0.25 50.21 2.91
CA ASN A 647 -0.52 51.37 3.38
C ASN A 647 -0.02 51.95 4.72
N LEU A 648 1.02 51.35 5.33
CA LEU A 648 1.66 51.88 6.55
C LEU A 648 2.29 53.27 6.34
N LEU A 649 2.11 54.16 7.32
CA LEU A 649 2.67 55.52 7.31
C LEU A 649 4.15 55.53 7.73
N LYS A 650 5.04 55.70 6.75
CA LYS A 650 6.51 55.60 6.90
C LYS A 650 6.94 54.20 7.41
N THR A 651 8.15 54.11 7.95
CA THR A 651 8.70 52.89 8.54
C THR A 651 8.03 52.59 9.87
N ASP A 652 7.25 51.52 9.93
CA ASP A 652 6.46 51.09 11.09
C ASP A 652 6.37 49.56 11.14
N ILE A 653 6.08 49.01 12.32
CA ILE A 653 5.93 47.57 12.53
C ILE A 653 4.66 47.30 13.34
N VAL A 654 3.69 46.65 12.70
CA VAL A 654 2.43 46.22 13.32
C VAL A 654 2.59 44.79 13.84
N ARG A 655 2.11 44.55 15.06
CA ARG A 655 2.10 43.23 15.70
C ARG A 655 0.71 42.94 16.24
N GLU A 656 0.08 41.89 15.76
CA GLU A 656 -1.20 41.38 16.25
C GLU A 656 -0.97 39.94 16.75
N SER A 657 -1.23 39.69 18.04
CA SER A 657 -0.86 38.43 18.70
C SER A 657 -2.04 37.88 19.49
N THR A 658 -2.36 36.60 19.23
CA THR A 658 -3.41 35.83 19.90
C THR A 658 -2.88 34.44 20.28
N ASP A 659 -3.73 33.61 20.90
CA ASP A 659 -3.34 32.26 21.32
C ASP A 659 -3.08 31.32 20.13
N ASN A 660 -3.82 31.46 19.02
CA ASN A 660 -3.74 30.53 17.88
C ASN A 660 -3.07 31.11 16.63
N ILE A 661 -2.94 32.44 16.53
CA ILE A 661 -2.19 33.12 15.48
C ILE A 661 -1.40 34.32 16.03
N GLN A 662 -0.15 34.45 15.58
CA GLN A 662 0.66 35.66 15.75
C GLN A 662 1.07 36.18 14.37
N LEU A 663 1.01 37.51 14.18
CA LEU A 663 1.29 38.20 12.93
C LEU A 663 2.17 39.42 13.19
N GLU A 664 3.26 39.55 12.43
CA GLU A 664 4.11 40.75 12.42
C GLU A 664 4.26 41.25 10.98
N VAL A 665 3.93 42.53 10.76
CA VAL A 665 3.96 43.19 9.45
C VAL A 665 4.83 44.44 9.57
N ALA A 666 5.94 44.47 8.83
CA ALA A 666 6.94 45.52 8.91
C ALA A 666 7.14 46.22 7.56
N ARG A 667 7.12 47.55 7.58
CA ARG A 667 7.68 48.39 6.52
C ARG A 667 8.95 49.02 7.07
N LEU A 668 10.10 48.62 6.52
CA LEU A 668 11.43 49.06 6.98
C LEU A 668 12.14 49.83 5.87
N SER A 669 13.02 50.76 6.22
CA SER A 669 13.96 51.33 5.25
C SER A 669 15.20 50.45 5.14
N THR A 670 15.72 50.26 3.93
CA THR A 670 16.98 49.54 3.69
C THR A 670 18.22 50.43 3.83
N ASP A 671 18.02 51.74 3.97
CA ASP A 671 19.06 52.76 3.82
C ASP A 671 19.75 53.04 5.16
N GLY A 672 20.50 52.06 5.68
CA GLY A 672 21.24 52.20 6.92
C GLY A 672 21.88 50.90 7.41
N ASN A 673 22.17 50.84 8.71
CA ASN A 673 22.49 49.58 9.39
C ASN A 673 21.19 48.96 9.90
N LEU A 674 20.73 47.93 9.19
CA LEU A 674 19.67 47.04 9.66
C LEU A 674 20.30 45.97 10.56
N GLU A 675 19.53 45.53 11.55
CA GLU A 675 19.82 44.36 12.37
C GLU A 675 19.05 43.14 11.83
N ASP A 676 19.41 41.95 12.31
CA ASP A 676 18.71 40.71 11.97
C ASP A 676 17.28 40.71 12.55
N LEU A 677 16.29 40.44 11.71
CA LEU A 677 14.89 40.52 12.08
C LEU A 677 14.39 39.15 12.54
N LYS A 678 14.09 39.03 13.84
CA LYS A 678 13.64 37.80 14.50
C LYS A 678 12.18 37.90 14.96
N PHE A 679 11.39 36.90 14.61
CA PHE A 679 9.96 36.80 14.95
C PHE A 679 9.64 35.44 15.61
N PRO A 680 8.80 35.40 16.66
CA PRO A 680 8.33 36.52 17.46
C PRO A 680 9.44 37.06 18.37
N GLN A 681 9.35 38.33 18.78
CA GLN A 681 10.36 38.97 19.62
C GLN A 681 10.35 38.50 21.09
N ASN A 682 9.25 37.89 21.56
CA ASN A 682 9.15 37.40 22.94
C ASN A 682 10.06 36.17 23.15
N MET A 683 11.11 36.35 23.95
CA MET A 683 12.18 35.37 24.24
C MET A 683 11.73 34.21 25.16
N GLY A 684 10.55 33.63 24.92
CA GLY A 684 10.10 32.38 25.53
C GLY A 684 10.65 31.15 24.79
N HIS A 685 10.64 29.99 25.45
CA HIS A 685 11.03 28.71 24.85
C HIS A 685 9.93 28.18 23.89
N GLY A 686 9.88 28.74 22.68
CA GLY A 686 8.91 28.44 21.64
C GLY A 686 9.47 28.62 20.22
N SER A 687 8.59 28.55 19.22
CA SER A 687 8.95 28.65 17.80
C SER A 687 9.36 30.07 17.39
N ALA A 688 10.42 30.20 16.58
CA ALA A 688 10.89 31.48 16.04
C ALA A 688 11.60 31.32 14.67
N ILE A 689 11.64 32.40 13.89
CA ILE A 689 12.29 32.54 12.58
C ILE A 689 13.15 33.80 12.54
N GLN A 690 14.26 33.78 11.79
CA GLN A 690 15.22 34.88 11.68
C GLN A 690 15.60 35.13 10.22
N LEU A 691 15.55 36.40 9.80
CA LEU A 691 16.06 36.89 8.51
C LEU A 691 17.31 37.75 8.75
N SER A 692 18.36 37.54 7.95
CA SER A 692 19.58 38.32 8.06
C SER A 692 19.40 39.75 7.54
N ALA A 693 20.14 40.70 8.13
CA ALA A 693 20.21 42.08 7.63
C ALA A 693 20.67 42.16 6.16
N ASN A 694 21.50 41.21 5.72
CA ASN A 694 21.91 41.06 4.32
C ASN A 694 20.70 40.75 3.42
N THR A 695 19.90 39.74 3.77
CA THR A 695 18.70 39.34 3.03
C THR A 695 17.71 40.50 2.91
N LEU A 696 17.54 41.29 3.98
CA LEU A 696 16.68 42.47 3.98
C LEU A 696 17.21 43.58 3.05
N LYS A 697 18.54 43.81 3.03
CA LYS A 697 19.16 44.79 2.11
C LYS A 697 19.11 44.34 0.65
N GLN A 698 19.38 43.06 0.36
CA GLN A 698 19.39 42.50 -0.99
C GLN A 698 17.99 42.52 -1.66
N ASN A 699 16.93 42.36 -0.88
CA ASN A 699 15.55 42.30 -1.38
C ASN A 699 14.80 43.64 -1.30
N GLY A 700 15.48 44.72 -0.92
CA GLY A 700 14.92 46.08 -0.88
C GLY A 700 14.48 46.60 -2.25
N ARG A 701 13.44 47.44 -2.26
CA ARG A 701 12.96 48.18 -3.43
C ARG A 701 12.76 49.64 -3.04
N ASN A 702 13.38 50.56 -3.79
CA ASN A 702 13.23 52.02 -3.60
C ASN A 702 13.58 52.53 -2.18
N GLY A 703 14.61 51.96 -1.54
CA GLY A 703 15.04 52.34 -0.18
C GLY A 703 14.18 51.75 0.95
N GLU A 704 13.23 50.86 0.63
CA GLU A 704 12.32 50.21 1.57
C GLU A 704 12.20 48.69 1.34
N ILE A 705 11.70 47.99 2.35
CA ILE A 705 11.31 46.57 2.28
C ILE A 705 10.03 46.33 3.08
N ARG A 706 9.14 45.48 2.54
CA ARG A 706 7.95 44.99 3.22
C ARG A 706 8.18 43.53 3.62
N VAL A 707 7.98 43.22 4.89
CA VAL A 707 8.13 41.88 5.46
C VAL A 707 6.84 41.50 6.19
N ALA A 708 6.38 40.27 5.99
CA ALA A 708 5.30 39.67 6.76
C ALA A 708 5.76 38.35 7.38
N PHE A 709 5.53 38.17 8.68
CA PHE A 709 5.70 36.90 9.38
C PHE A 709 4.39 36.46 10.02
N VAL A 710 4.10 35.16 9.96
CA VAL A 710 2.91 34.58 10.61
C VAL A 710 3.28 33.28 11.31
N LEU A 711 2.75 33.07 12.52
CA LEU A 711 2.83 31.79 13.24
C LEU A 711 1.40 31.30 13.50
N TYR A 712 1.07 30.12 12.97
CA TYR A 712 -0.23 29.47 13.17
C TYR A 712 -0.07 28.23 14.05
N ASN A 713 -0.75 28.22 15.19
CA ASN A 713 -0.94 27.02 15.99
C ASN A 713 -2.11 26.20 15.42
N ASN A 714 -2.08 24.88 15.61
CA ASN A 714 -3.09 23.90 15.19
C ASN A 714 -3.33 23.75 13.67
N LEU A 715 -3.19 24.80 12.84
CA LEU A 715 -3.48 24.79 11.39
C LEU A 715 -2.83 23.63 10.62
N GLY A 716 -1.63 23.17 11.05
CA GLY A 716 -0.93 22.04 10.47
C GLY A 716 -1.69 20.71 10.50
N THR A 717 -2.71 20.53 11.36
CA THR A 717 -3.54 19.31 11.39
C THR A 717 -4.54 19.22 10.23
N TYR A 718 -4.76 20.31 9.51
CA TYR A 718 -5.74 20.40 8.40
C TYR A 718 -5.06 20.41 7.02
N LEU A 719 -3.73 20.27 6.96
CA LEU A 719 -2.93 20.25 5.74
C LEU A 719 -2.40 18.83 5.51
N SER A 720 -2.91 18.12 4.49
CA SER A 720 -2.67 16.68 4.33
C SER A 720 -1.19 16.33 4.23
N THR A 721 -0.81 15.23 4.86
CA THR A 721 0.52 14.61 4.77
C THR A 721 0.61 13.57 3.65
N GLU A 722 -0.49 13.32 2.92
CA GLU A 722 -0.50 12.54 1.68
C GLU A 722 0.43 13.18 0.63
N ASN A 723 1.23 12.36 -0.04
CA ASN A 723 2.23 12.80 -1.03
C ASN A 723 3.32 13.76 -0.49
N ALA A 724 3.55 13.79 0.83
CA ALA A 724 4.66 14.55 1.41
C ALA A 724 6.03 13.98 0.97
N SER A 725 6.94 14.83 0.45
CA SER A 725 8.25 14.39 -0.07
C SER A 725 9.32 14.17 1.02
N MET A 726 8.92 13.51 2.11
CA MET A 726 9.81 13.20 3.23
C MET A 726 10.85 12.14 2.87
N LYS A 727 12.04 12.28 3.46
CA LYS A 727 13.06 11.23 3.46
C LYS A 727 12.89 10.41 4.73
N LEU A 728 12.36 9.19 4.63
CA LEU A 728 12.39 8.22 5.71
C LEU A 728 13.76 7.53 5.79
N GLY A 729 14.27 7.31 7.00
CA GLY A 729 15.44 6.45 7.21
C GLY A 729 15.08 4.99 6.96
N THR A 730 16.05 4.18 6.55
CA THR A 730 15.85 2.80 6.08
C THR A 730 15.15 1.90 7.11
N GLU A 731 15.39 2.14 8.40
CA GLU A 731 14.80 1.40 9.53
C GLU A 731 13.31 1.72 9.78
N ALA A 732 12.78 2.80 9.18
CA ALA A 732 11.40 3.26 9.40
C ALA A 732 10.42 2.85 8.30
N MET A 733 10.85 2.06 7.31
CA MET A 733 9.98 1.56 6.23
C MET A 733 9.40 0.15 6.53
N SER A 734 9.99 -0.58 7.49
CA SER A 734 9.58 -1.94 7.90
C SER A 734 8.34 -1.99 8.81
N THR A 735 7.83 -0.83 9.24
CA THR A 735 6.80 -0.69 10.27
C THR A 735 5.76 0.36 9.89
N ASN A 736 4.53 0.23 10.39
CA ASN A 736 3.39 1.11 10.05
C ASN A 736 3.51 2.51 10.72
N HIS A 737 4.47 3.31 10.30
CA HIS A 737 4.58 4.71 10.72
C HIS A 737 3.60 5.59 9.94
N SER A 738 2.86 6.46 10.63
CA SER A 738 2.07 7.53 9.99
C SER A 738 2.82 8.87 10.07
N VAL A 739 2.60 9.72 9.07
CA VAL A 739 3.27 11.02 8.98
C VAL A 739 2.36 12.11 9.54
N ILE A 740 2.85 12.86 10.51
CA ILE A 740 2.14 14.01 11.10
C ILE A 740 2.98 15.29 11.03
N VAL A 741 2.30 16.42 10.87
CA VAL A 741 2.90 17.75 11.10
C VAL A 741 3.04 17.93 12.61
N ASN A 742 4.27 17.93 13.13
CA ASN A 742 4.54 17.95 14.58
C ASN A 742 5.01 19.34 15.08
N SER A 743 4.75 20.40 14.33
CA SER A 743 5.04 21.78 14.72
C SER A 743 3.89 22.73 14.36
N PRO A 744 3.85 23.93 14.97
CA PRO A 744 3.16 25.08 14.38
C PRO A 744 3.64 25.33 12.94
N VAL A 745 2.80 25.99 12.13
CA VAL A 745 3.18 26.46 10.79
C VAL A 745 3.74 27.88 10.92
N ILE A 746 4.95 28.11 10.42
CA ILE A 746 5.64 29.41 10.50
C ILE A 746 5.95 29.94 9.11
N THR A 747 5.51 31.16 8.83
CA THR A 747 5.50 31.78 7.50
C THR A 747 6.37 33.03 7.50
N ALA A 748 7.15 33.22 6.44
CA ALA A 748 7.89 34.44 6.19
C ALA A 748 7.78 34.80 4.71
N ALA A 749 7.50 36.08 4.41
CA ALA A 749 7.36 36.58 3.04
C ALA A 749 7.92 38.00 2.91
N ILE A 750 8.42 38.33 1.71
CA ILE A 750 8.97 39.65 1.34
C ILE A 750 8.39 40.05 -0.03
N ASN A 751 7.97 41.32 -0.18
CA ASN A 751 7.62 41.98 -1.46
C ASN A 751 6.89 41.10 -2.50
N LYS A 752 5.64 40.67 -2.20
CA LYS A 752 4.84 39.64 -2.92
C LYS A 752 4.53 39.86 -4.42
N GLU A 753 4.99 40.94 -5.05
CA GLU A 753 4.46 41.46 -6.34
C GLU A 753 4.48 40.49 -7.55
N PHE A 754 5.43 39.55 -7.66
CA PHE A 754 5.61 38.76 -8.91
C PHE A 754 5.92 37.26 -8.79
N SER A 755 6.18 36.72 -7.60
CA SER A 755 6.67 35.32 -7.45
C SER A 755 6.16 34.63 -6.19
N ASN A 756 5.54 33.46 -6.34
CA ASN A 756 5.04 32.63 -5.22
C ASN A 756 6.14 32.03 -4.31
N LYS A 757 7.42 32.17 -4.67
CA LYS A 757 8.59 31.80 -3.87
C LYS A 757 9.70 32.82 -4.12
N VAL A 758 10.19 33.48 -3.07
CA VAL A 758 11.40 34.32 -3.13
C VAL A 758 12.58 33.46 -2.68
N TYR A 759 13.58 33.28 -3.54
CA TYR A 759 14.82 32.56 -3.20
C TYR A 759 15.82 33.49 -2.53
N LEU A 760 16.58 32.97 -1.56
CA LEU A 760 17.53 33.73 -0.74
C LEU A 760 18.97 33.25 -0.97
N ALA A 761 19.93 34.18 -0.95
CA ALA A 761 21.35 33.86 -0.91
C ALA A 761 21.78 33.40 0.49
N ASP A 762 21.47 34.19 1.52
CA ASP A 762 21.56 33.78 2.92
C ASP A 762 20.25 33.07 3.32
N PRO A 763 20.25 31.76 3.63
CA PRO A 763 19.02 31.01 3.88
C PRO A 763 18.31 31.45 5.17
N VAL A 764 16.97 31.37 5.17
CA VAL A 764 16.18 31.63 6.37
C VAL A 764 16.33 30.49 7.37
N VAL A 765 16.59 30.84 8.63
CA VAL A 765 16.72 29.89 9.73
C VAL A 765 15.53 30.01 10.66
N PHE A 766 14.92 28.88 11.01
CA PHE A 766 13.84 28.82 12.00
C PHE A 766 14.01 27.63 12.94
N THR A 767 13.58 27.81 14.18
CA THR A 767 13.46 26.76 15.19
C THR A 767 11.99 26.63 15.55
N VAL A 768 11.44 25.42 15.54
CA VAL A 768 10.05 25.15 15.97
C VAL A 768 10.00 24.18 17.14
N LYS A 769 9.06 24.42 18.05
CA LYS A 769 8.75 23.53 19.18
C LYS A 769 7.86 22.38 18.73
N HIS A 770 8.11 21.18 19.26
CA HIS A 770 7.35 19.97 18.97
C HIS A 770 6.01 19.96 19.71
N ILE A 771 4.92 19.62 19.00
CA ILE A 771 3.56 19.53 19.55
C ILE A 771 3.43 18.26 20.41
N LYS A 772 3.69 17.09 19.82
CA LYS A 772 3.80 15.80 20.52
C LYS A 772 5.26 15.54 20.90
N GLN A 773 5.48 15.22 22.16
CA GLN A 773 6.77 14.76 22.70
C GLN A 773 6.61 13.30 23.14
N SER A 774 7.28 12.38 22.44
CA SER A 774 7.38 10.97 22.80
C SER A 774 8.81 10.48 22.54
N GLU A 775 9.18 9.37 23.18
CA GLU A 775 10.51 8.74 23.01
C GLU A 775 10.63 8.01 21.65
N GLU A 776 9.50 7.77 20.97
CA GLU A 776 9.36 6.98 19.73
C GLU A 776 9.09 7.82 18.47
N ASN A 777 9.12 9.16 18.58
CA ASN A 777 8.99 10.05 17.41
C ASN A 777 10.34 10.17 16.69
N PHE A 778 10.54 9.39 15.62
CA PHE A 778 11.77 9.40 14.84
C PHE A 778 11.71 10.36 13.64
N ASN A 779 12.90 10.80 13.22
CA ASN A 779 13.18 11.44 11.92
C ASN A 779 12.37 12.73 11.57
N PRO A 780 12.76 13.89 12.11
CA PRO A 780 12.16 15.18 11.77
C PRO A 780 12.62 15.70 10.39
N ASN A 781 11.66 15.91 9.49
CA ASN A 781 11.89 16.51 8.17
C ASN A 781 11.42 17.98 8.16
N CYS A 782 12.34 18.88 7.81
CA CYS A 782 12.05 20.29 7.56
C CYS A 782 11.36 20.47 6.20
N SER A 783 10.12 20.97 6.20
CA SER A 783 9.25 21.03 5.02
C SER A 783 8.56 22.38 4.88
N PHE A 784 8.01 22.64 3.69
CA PHE A 784 7.14 23.77 3.41
C PHE A 784 5.88 23.35 2.65
N TRP A 785 4.80 24.12 2.77
CA TRP A 785 3.55 23.86 2.05
C TRP A 785 3.64 24.37 0.60
N SER A 786 3.64 23.44 -0.37
CA SER A 786 3.74 23.74 -1.79
C SER A 786 2.37 23.59 -2.45
N TYR A 787 1.71 24.71 -2.78
CA TYR A 787 0.31 24.73 -3.23
C TYR A 787 0.09 25.51 -4.54
N THR A 788 -1.01 25.20 -5.23
CA THR A 788 -1.42 25.83 -6.48
C THR A 788 -2.57 26.81 -6.25
N LYS A 789 -2.33 28.12 -6.44
CA LYS A 789 -3.35 29.18 -6.23
C LYS A 789 -4.65 29.02 -7.01
N ARG A 790 -4.64 28.29 -8.14
CA ARG A 790 -5.86 28.02 -8.94
C ARG A 790 -6.82 27.01 -8.28
N THR A 791 -6.30 26.05 -7.52
CA THR A 791 -7.08 24.97 -6.88
C THR A 791 -7.16 25.12 -5.37
N MET A 792 -6.24 25.88 -4.78
CA MET A 792 -6.00 25.93 -3.33
C MET A 792 -5.76 24.55 -2.72
N THR A 793 -5.04 23.70 -3.47
CA THR A 793 -4.54 22.39 -3.02
C THR A 793 -3.02 22.35 -3.13
N GLY A 794 -2.38 21.55 -2.27
CA GLY A 794 -0.93 21.44 -2.17
C GLY A 794 -0.49 20.17 -1.46
N TYR A 795 0.81 20.10 -1.16
CA TYR A 795 1.46 19.00 -0.43
C TYR A 795 2.68 19.55 0.34
N TRP A 796 3.16 18.80 1.33
CA TRP A 796 4.38 19.14 2.07
C TRP A 796 5.64 18.74 1.28
N SER A 797 6.52 19.70 1.00
CA SER A 797 7.76 19.47 0.25
C SER A 797 9.00 19.78 1.09
N THR A 798 10.04 18.95 1.00
CA THR A 798 11.35 19.21 1.63
C THR A 798 12.29 20.05 0.73
N GLN A 799 11.87 20.39 -0.49
CA GLN A 799 12.74 21.03 -1.49
C GLN A 799 13.31 22.37 -1.01
N GLY A 800 14.64 22.51 -1.07
CA GLY A 800 15.35 23.72 -0.64
C GLY A 800 15.50 23.88 0.88
N CYS A 801 14.92 22.99 1.68
CA CYS A 801 15.03 22.95 3.14
C CYS A 801 16.03 21.89 3.61
N ARG A 802 16.69 22.17 4.74
CA ARG A 802 17.67 21.29 5.39
C ARG A 802 17.47 21.30 6.91
N LEU A 803 17.63 20.13 7.52
CA LEU A 803 17.73 20.00 8.98
C LEU A 803 19.10 20.52 9.43
N LEU A 804 19.13 21.39 10.45
CA LEU A 804 20.38 21.84 11.08
C LEU A 804 20.64 21.09 12.39
N THR A 805 19.68 21.14 13.31
CA THR A 805 19.76 20.48 14.62
C THR A 805 18.38 20.03 15.06
N THR A 806 18.31 18.95 15.86
CA THR A 806 17.08 18.52 16.50
C THR A 806 17.36 18.00 17.91
N ASN A 807 16.35 18.11 18.77
CA ASN A 807 16.33 17.67 20.16
C ASN A 807 14.87 17.23 20.47
N LYS A 808 14.62 16.43 21.51
CA LYS A 808 13.29 15.88 21.85
C LYS A 808 12.15 16.92 21.83
N THR A 809 12.45 18.19 22.13
CA THR A 809 11.46 19.28 22.23
C THR A 809 11.46 20.30 21.07
N HIS A 810 12.52 20.40 20.28
CA HIS A 810 12.67 21.45 19.25
C HIS A 810 13.51 20.97 18.05
N THR A 811 13.17 21.47 16.86
CA THR A 811 13.92 21.24 15.62
C THR A 811 14.25 22.57 14.95
N THR A 812 15.50 22.72 14.48
CA THR A 812 16.00 23.89 13.75
C THR A 812 16.28 23.52 12.29
N CYS A 813 15.78 24.36 11.40
CA CYS A 813 15.78 24.19 9.95
C CYS A 813 16.41 25.40 9.26
N SER A 814 16.93 25.17 8.06
CA SER A 814 17.45 26.18 7.15
C SER A 814 16.84 25.98 5.76
N CYS A 815 16.18 27.00 5.20
CA CYS A 815 15.60 26.93 3.85
C CYS A 815 16.10 28.06 2.95
N ASN A 816 16.36 27.78 1.67
CA ASN A 816 16.87 28.76 0.70
C ASN A 816 15.77 29.58 -0.01
N HIS A 817 14.56 29.60 0.52
CA HIS A 817 13.42 30.35 -0.01
C HIS A 817 12.50 30.83 1.12
N LEU A 818 11.50 31.63 0.77
CA LEU A 818 10.47 32.17 1.67
C LEU A 818 9.08 31.65 1.28
N THR A 819 8.46 30.87 2.18
CA THR A 819 7.13 30.24 2.05
C THR A 819 6.54 29.94 3.45
N ASN A 820 5.66 28.94 3.56
CA ASN A 820 4.97 28.49 4.78
C ASN A 820 5.62 27.19 5.28
N PHE A 821 6.34 27.21 6.40
CA PHE A 821 7.18 26.10 6.88
C PHE A 821 6.58 25.32 8.06
N ALA A 822 6.93 24.04 8.15
CA ALA A 822 6.68 23.18 9.32
C ALA A 822 7.69 22.03 9.41
N VAL A 823 7.68 21.30 10.53
CA VAL A 823 8.43 20.05 10.70
C VAL A 823 7.47 18.87 10.76
N LEU A 824 7.64 17.93 9.84
CA LEU A 824 6.92 16.65 9.83
C LEU A 824 7.77 15.58 10.51
N MET A 825 7.13 14.61 11.15
CA MET A 825 7.80 13.46 11.79
C MET A 825 7.11 12.16 11.44
N ALA A 826 7.90 11.08 11.43
CA ALA A 826 7.36 9.73 11.48
C ALA A 826 6.87 9.44 12.90
N HIS A 827 5.57 9.24 13.05
CA HIS A 827 4.94 8.81 14.28
C HIS A 827 4.74 7.30 14.18
N VAL A 828 5.11 6.53 15.21
CA VAL A 828 4.56 5.18 15.33
C VAL A 828 3.08 5.34 15.59
N GLU A 829 2.26 5.05 14.58
CA GLU A 829 0.84 4.91 14.81
C GLU A 829 0.64 3.55 15.47
N VAL A 830 0.65 3.54 16.80
CA VAL A 830 0.19 2.39 17.60
C VAL A 830 -1.32 2.27 17.41
N LYS A 831 -1.70 1.86 16.20
CA LYS A 831 -2.96 1.15 15.95
C LYS A 831 -3.02 0.09 17.03
N HIS A 832 -3.94 0.26 17.97
CA HIS A 832 -4.34 -0.84 18.83
C HIS A 832 -4.90 -1.89 17.88
N SER A 833 -4.11 -2.93 17.61
CA SER A 833 -4.41 -4.00 16.66
C SER A 833 -5.47 -4.91 17.28
N ASP A 834 -6.68 -4.35 17.32
CA ASP A 834 -7.91 -4.91 17.83
C ASP A 834 -7.84 -5.38 19.28
N ALA A 835 -8.49 -4.61 20.18
CA ALA A 835 -8.82 -5.12 21.51
C ALA A 835 -9.59 -6.45 21.46
N VAL A 836 -10.23 -6.77 20.33
CA VAL A 836 -10.84 -8.07 20.02
C VAL A 836 -9.80 -9.20 19.92
N HIS A 837 -8.61 -8.95 19.37
CA HIS A 837 -7.54 -9.95 19.32
C HIS A 837 -6.96 -10.22 20.71
N ASP A 838 -6.64 -9.18 21.48
CA ASP A 838 -6.17 -9.33 22.86
C ASP A 838 -7.21 -10.06 23.74
N LEU A 839 -8.47 -9.64 23.71
CA LEU A 839 -9.56 -10.31 24.43
C LEU A 839 -9.77 -11.77 23.99
N LEU A 840 -9.48 -12.11 22.74
CA LEU A 840 -9.57 -13.48 22.24
C LEU A 840 -8.37 -14.34 22.67
N LEU A 841 -7.15 -13.79 22.76
CA LEU A 841 -6.01 -14.48 23.36
C LEU A 841 -6.21 -14.71 24.86
N ASP A 842 -6.72 -13.70 25.58
CA ASP A 842 -7.10 -13.84 27.00
C ASP A 842 -8.18 -14.91 27.19
N PHE A 843 -9.21 -14.95 26.34
CA PHE A 843 -10.23 -16.00 26.39
C PHE A 843 -9.64 -17.40 26.13
N ILE A 844 -8.77 -17.55 25.13
CA ILE A 844 -8.12 -18.83 24.80
C ILE A 844 -7.18 -19.28 25.92
N THR A 845 -6.36 -18.40 26.49
CA THR A 845 -5.46 -18.74 27.60
C THR A 845 -6.26 -19.20 28.82
N TRP A 846 -7.26 -18.44 29.26
CA TRP A 846 -8.07 -18.80 30.44
C TRP A 846 -8.82 -20.13 30.28
N VAL A 847 -9.50 -20.34 29.14
CA VAL A 847 -10.27 -21.57 28.91
C VAL A 847 -9.35 -22.78 28.71
N GLY A 848 -8.26 -22.62 27.96
CA GLY A 848 -7.29 -23.69 27.71
C GLY A 848 -6.56 -24.12 28.99
N ILE A 849 -6.00 -23.16 29.73
CA ILE A 849 -5.26 -23.44 30.98
C ILE A 849 -6.19 -24.06 32.03
N LEU A 850 -7.44 -23.61 32.17
CA LEU A 850 -8.39 -24.22 33.10
C LEU A 850 -8.68 -25.69 32.75
N LEU A 851 -8.82 -26.02 31.46
CA LEU A 851 -8.98 -27.39 30.98
C LEU A 851 -7.70 -28.22 31.22
N SER A 852 -6.52 -27.65 30.95
CA SER A 852 -5.22 -28.26 31.18
C SER A 852 -5.00 -28.62 32.66
N LEU A 853 -5.28 -27.68 33.58
CA LEU A 853 -5.18 -27.89 35.03
C LEU A 853 -6.07 -29.04 35.52
N VAL A 854 -7.30 -29.17 35.00
CA VAL A 854 -8.19 -30.30 35.32
C VAL A 854 -7.61 -31.62 34.80
N CYS A 855 -7.12 -31.66 33.55
CA CYS A 855 -6.45 -32.84 32.99
C CYS A 855 -5.19 -33.24 33.76
N LEU A 856 -4.35 -32.29 34.15
CA LEU A 856 -3.15 -32.52 34.96
C LEU A 856 -3.47 -32.99 36.37
N LEU A 857 -4.50 -32.44 37.03
CA LEU A 857 -4.94 -32.89 38.34
C LEU A 857 -5.41 -34.36 38.30
N ILE A 858 -6.11 -34.77 37.24
CA ILE A 858 -6.48 -36.18 37.01
C ILE A 858 -5.23 -37.04 36.76
N CYS A 859 -4.23 -36.56 36.01
CA CYS A 859 -2.94 -37.26 35.83
C CYS A 859 -2.22 -37.48 37.16
N ILE A 860 -2.09 -36.43 37.98
CA ILE A 860 -1.43 -36.46 39.28
C ILE A 860 -2.16 -37.42 40.22
N PHE A 861 -3.49 -37.37 40.29
CA PHE A 861 -4.30 -38.32 41.04
C PHE A 861 -4.02 -39.78 40.59
N THR A 862 -4.00 -40.02 39.27
CA THR A 862 -3.74 -41.34 38.69
C THR A 862 -2.37 -41.89 39.08
N PHE A 863 -1.30 -41.09 39.00
CA PHE A 863 0.05 -41.54 39.32
C PHE A 863 0.37 -41.56 40.82
N CYS A 864 -0.42 -40.88 41.66
CA CYS A 864 -0.25 -40.89 43.12
C CYS A 864 -1.05 -42.00 43.83
N PHE A 865 -2.31 -42.25 43.44
CA PHE A 865 -3.19 -43.17 44.18
C PHE A 865 -3.05 -44.63 43.76
N PHE A 866 -2.79 -44.92 42.47
CA PHE A 866 -2.63 -46.29 41.99
C PHE A 866 -1.22 -46.85 42.29
N ARG A 867 -1.00 -47.33 43.52
CA ARG A 867 0.26 -47.98 43.96
C ARG A 867 0.79 -49.07 43.00
N GLY A 868 -0.09 -49.76 42.27
CA GLY A 868 0.27 -50.75 41.25
C GLY A 868 0.96 -50.19 39.99
N LEU A 869 1.09 -48.86 39.85
CA LEU A 869 1.73 -48.18 38.72
C LEU A 869 3.07 -47.50 39.06
N GLN A 870 3.66 -47.76 40.24
CA GLN A 870 4.78 -46.97 40.80
C GLN A 870 6.18 -47.32 40.22
N SER A 871 6.33 -47.18 38.90
CA SER A 871 7.59 -47.31 38.14
C SER A 871 8.42 -46.01 38.13
N ASP A 872 9.73 -46.11 37.84
CA ASP A 872 10.64 -44.96 37.75
C ASP A 872 10.25 -44.02 36.58
N ARG A 873 9.83 -44.57 35.42
CA ARG A 873 9.23 -43.79 34.32
C ARG A 873 7.96 -43.05 34.76
N ASN A 874 7.11 -43.69 35.55
CA ASN A 874 5.90 -43.04 36.07
C ASN A 874 6.21 -42.02 37.19
N THR A 875 7.38 -42.11 37.83
CA THR A 875 7.86 -41.10 38.78
C THR A 875 8.31 -39.84 38.04
N ILE A 876 8.98 -39.99 36.90
CA ILE A 876 9.31 -38.88 35.97
C ILE A 876 8.01 -38.20 35.49
N HIS A 877 7.05 -38.96 34.96
CA HIS A 877 5.74 -38.44 34.53
C HIS A 877 5.01 -37.66 35.62
N LYS A 878 4.98 -38.20 36.85
CA LYS A 878 4.36 -37.54 38.00
C LYS A 878 5.02 -36.20 38.30
N ASN A 879 6.35 -36.11 38.28
CA ASN A 879 7.08 -34.86 38.56
C ASN A 879 6.93 -33.84 37.42
N LEU A 880 6.87 -34.30 36.16
CA LEU A 880 6.57 -33.44 35.00
C LEU A 880 5.17 -32.82 35.13
N CYS A 881 4.14 -33.64 35.41
CA CYS A 881 2.77 -33.16 35.61
C CYS A 881 2.66 -32.18 36.79
N ILE A 882 3.36 -32.45 37.90
CA ILE A 882 3.42 -31.53 39.06
C ILE A 882 4.09 -30.20 38.69
N SER A 883 5.20 -30.23 37.96
CA SER A 883 5.94 -29.03 37.55
C SER A 883 5.10 -28.14 36.63
N LEU A 884 4.42 -28.74 35.65
CA LEU A 884 3.51 -28.03 34.74
C LEU A 884 2.26 -27.51 35.47
N PHE A 885 1.63 -28.31 36.32
CA PHE A 885 0.46 -27.88 37.09
C PHE A 885 0.76 -26.65 37.96
N VAL A 886 1.94 -26.61 38.60
CA VAL A 886 2.35 -25.45 39.41
C VAL A 886 2.72 -24.26 38.52
N ALA A 887 3.37 -24.46 37.37
CA ALA A 887 3.66 -23.37 36.42
C ALA A 887 2.37 -22.74 35.87
N GLU A 888 1.42 -23.55 35.37
CA GLU A 888 0.13 -23.12 34.84
C GLU A 888 -0.72 -22.40 35.90
N LEU A 889 -0.72 -22.89 37.14
CA LEU A 889 -1.43 -22.25 38.26
C LEU A 889 -0.80 -20.91 38.68
N LEU A 890 0.54 -20.82 38.72
CA LEU A 890 1.25 -19.57 39.00
C LEU A 890 1.06 -18.55 37.88
N PHE A 891 0.97 -18.99 36.62
CA PHE A 891 0.74 -18.12 35.46
C PHE A 891 -0.65 -17.47 35.57
N LEU A 892 -1.69 -18.28 35.80
CA LEU A 892 -3.07 -17.84 35.93
C LEU A 892 -3.32 -16.86 37.10
N ILE A 893 -2.61 -17.04 38.21
CA ILE A 893 -2.78 -16.22 39.42
C ILE A 893 -1.87 -14.98 39.43
N GLY A 894 -0.66 -15.10 38.87
CA GLY A 894 0.45 -14.16 39.11
C GLY A 894 0.77 -13.18 37.99
N ILE A 895 0.46 -13.49 36.72
CA ILE A 895 0.99 -12.71 35.58
C ILE A 895 0.57 -11.23 35.59
N ASN A 896 -0.66 -10.94 36.01
CA ASN A 896 -1.26 -9.60 36.06
C ASN A 896 -1.29 -9.01 37.49
N ARG A 897 -0.23 -9.24 38.28
CA ARG A 897 -0.09 -8.75 39.68
C ARG A 897 1.08 -7.77 39.83
N THR A 898 1.16 -6.82 38.89
CA THR A 898 2.24 -5.83 38.80
C THR A 898 2.25 -4.81 39.96
N ASP A 899 1.12 -4.60 40.65
CA ASP A 899 0.95 -3.66 41.78
C ASP A 899 2.00 -3.80 42.91
N GLN A 900 2.63 -4.97 43.04
CA GLN A 900 3.63 -5.25 44.07
C GLN A 900 4.92 -5.79 43.44
N PRO A 901 5.95 -4.96 43.21
CA PRO A 901 7.13 -5.36 42.45
C PRO A 901 7.89 -6.53 43.09
N ILE A 902 7.92 -6.62 44.43
CA ILE A 902 8.56 -7.73 45.16
C ILE A 902 7.79 -9.05 44.93
N ALA A 903 6.46 -9.03 44.97
CA ALA A 903 5.66 -10.21 44.69
C ALA A 903 5.77 -10.62 43.21
N CYS A 904 5.71 -9.64 42.31
CA CYS A 904 5.86 -9.81 40.87
C CYS A 904 7.21 -10.48 40.49
N ALA A 905 8.31 -10.05 41.11
CA ALA A 905 9.62 -10.68 40.96
C ALA A 905 9.66 -12.13 41.48
N VAL A 906 9.01 -12.42 42.62
CA VAL A 906 8.91 -13.78 43.17
C VAL A 906 8.08 -14.69 42.26
N PHE A 907 6.95 -14.21 41.71
CA PHE A 907 6.16 -14.95 40.73
C PHE A 907 6.98 -15.25 39.46
N ALA A 908 7.69 -14.26 38.91
CA ALA A 908 8.54 -14.44 37.74
C ALA A 908 9.66 -15.48 37.99
N ALA A 909 10.33 -15.43 39.15
CA ALA A 909 11.39 -16.37 39.51
C ALA A 909 10.87 -17.80 39.76
N LEU A 910 9.68 -17.96 40.35
CA LEU A 910 9.04 -19.27 40.53
C LEU A 910 8.59 -19.87 39.19
N LEU A 911 7.99 -19.06 38.31
CA LEU A 911 7.62 -19.48 36.95
C LEU A 911 8.87 -19.91 36.16
N HIS A 912 9.96 -19.15 36.24
CA HIS A 912 11.25 -19.49 35.62
C HIS A 912 11.72 -20.88 36.05
N PHE A 913 11.70 -21.14 37.36
CA PHE A 913 12.06 -22.44 37.93
C PHE A 913 11.16 -23.59 37.44
N PHE A 914 9.83 -23.44 37.52
CA PHE A 914 8.92 -24.55 37.20
C PHE A 914 8.86 -24.90 35.71
N PHE A 915 8.94 -23.91 34.80
CA PHE A 915 9.05 -24.20 33.37
C PHE A 915 10.38 -24.89 33.03
N LEU A 916 11.51 -24.42 33.57
CA LEU A 916 12.82 -25.03 33.35
C LEU A 916 12.92 -26.44 33.99
N ALA A 917 12.23 -26.67 35.11
CA ALA A 917 12.04 -28.00 35.68
C ALA A 917 11.21 -28.92 34.78
N ALA A 918 10.13 -28.43 34.16
CA ALA A 918 9.35 -29.23 33.20
C ALA A 918 10.20 -29.68 31.99
N PHE A 919 11.00 -28.78 31.41
CA PHE A 919 12.01 -29.14 30.39
C PHE A 919 12.98 -30.22 30.88
N THR A 920 13.50 -30.08 32.10
CA THR A 920 14.47 -31.02 32.66
C THR A 920 13.85 -32.38 33.00
N TRP A 921 12.59 -32.44 33.45
CA TRP A 921 11.86 -33.70 33.64
C TRP A 921 11.52 -34.38 32.31
N MET A 922 11.24 -33.62 31.25
CA MET A 922 11.09 -34.17 29.89
C MET A 922 12.42 -34.73 29.36
N PHE A 923 13.54 -34.06 29.61
CA PHE A 923 14.88 -34.59 29.30
C PHE A 923 15.17 -35.92 30.00
N LEU A 924 14.81 -36.03 31.27
CA LEU A 924 14.93 -37.29 32.00
C LEU A 924 14.01 -38.38 31.45
N GLU A 925 12.89 -38.05 30.78
CA GLU A 925 12.10 -39.04 30.04
C GLU A 925 12.86 -39.58 28.81
N GLY A 926 13.43 -38.70 27.99
CA GLY A 926 14.23 -39.08 26.82
C GLY A 926 15.42 -39.97 27.20
N VAL A 927 16.14 -39.59 28.26
CA VAL A 927 17.24 -40.38 28.83
C VAL A 927 16.75 -41.72 29.40
N GLN A 928 15.61 -41.75 30.10
CA GLN A 928 15.04 -43.01 30.63
C GLN A 928 14.60 -43.97 29.51
N LEU A 929 14.12 -43.46 28.38
CA LEU A 929 13.79 -44.28 27.20
C LEU A 929 15.06 -44.82 26.52
N TYR A 930 16.10 -44.00 26.38
CA TYR A 930 17.40 -44.43 25.86
C TYR A 930 18.01 -45.54 26.73
N ILE A 931 18.10 -45.34 28.06
CA ILE A 931 18.64 -46.31 29.01
C ILE A 931 17.92 -47.67 28.91
N MET A 932 16.58 -47.65 28.92
CA MET A 932 15.73 -48.84 28.82
C MET A 932 15.87 -49.59 27.48
N LEU A 933 16.39 -48.94 26.43
CA LEU A 933 16.63 -49.55 25.11
C LEU A 933 18.07 -50.10 24.97
N VAL A 934 18.98 -49.77 25.89
CA VAL A 934 20.40 -50.16 25.84
C VAL A 934 20.78 -51.14 26.95
N GLU A 935 20.27 -50.96 28.17
CA GLU A 935 20.42 -51.92 29.26
C GLU A 935 19.34 -53.02 29.18
N VAL A 936 19.71 -54.14 28.57
CA VAL A 936 18.83 -55.30 28.40
C VAL A 936 18.85 -56.18 29.66
N PHE A 937 17.76 -56.12 30.42
CA PHE A 937 17.46 -56.78 31.70
C PHE A 937 18.13 -56.23 32.97
N GLU A 938 17.29 -56.10 34.01
CA GLU A 938 17.53 -55.96 35.46
C GLU A 938 18.64 -55.00 35.96
N SER A 939 18.26 -53.73 36.17
CA SER A 939 18.97 -52.82 37.08
C SER A 939 18.41 -52.92 38.51
N GLU A 940 19.06 -53.69 39.38
CA GLU A 940 18.58 -54.00 40.75
C GLU A 940 18.63 -52.79 41.73
N HIS A 941 19.15 -51.63 41.30
CA HIS A 941 19.26 -50.42 42.14
C HIS A 941 18.43 -49.25 41.59
N SER A 942 17.56 -48.69 42.43
CA SER A 942 16.68 -47.58 42.02
C SER A 942 17.43 -46.26 41.87
N ARG A 943 17.49 -45.76 40.62
CA ARG A 943 18.23 -44.54 40.24
C ARG A 943 17.51 -43.22 40.59
N ARG A 944 16.31 -43.30 41.21
CA ARG A 944 15.42 -42.16 41.56
C ARG A 944 16.11 -40.95 42.19
N LYS A 945 17.12 -41.15 43.07
CA LYS A 945 17.86 -40.05 43.72
C LYS A 945 18.54 -39.12 42.71
N TYR A 946 19.15 -39.69 41.66
CA TYR A 946 19.82 -38.90 40.61
C TYR A 946 18.82 -38.16 39.73
N PHE A 947 17.66 -38.76 39.42
CA PHE A 947 16.60 -38.08 38.68
C PHE A 947 16.04 -36.87 39.45
N TYR A 948 15.84 -36.95 40.76
CA TYR A 948 15.44 -35.79 41.57
C TYR A 948 16.55 -34.73 41.66
N LEU A 949 17.83 -35.14 41.76
CA LEU A 949 18.97 -34.22 41.79
C LEU A 949 19.10 -33.42 40.49
N VAL A 950 19.00 -34.07 39.32
CA VAL A 950 19.06 -33.39 38.02
C VAL A 950 17.78 -32.59 37.77
N GLY A 951 16.60 -33.21 37.94
CA GLY A 951 15.30 -32.68 37.54
C GLY A 951 14.85 -31.39 38.25
N TYR A 952 15.35 -31.14 39.47
CA TYR A 952 15.12 -29.86 40.18
C TYR A 952 16.42 -29.11 40.52
N GLY A 953 17.56 -29.79 40.67
CA GLY A 953 18.82 -29.12 41.04
C GLY A 953 19.41 -28.27 39.90
N MET A 954 19.35 -28.72 38.64
CA MET A 954 19.83 -27.92 37.51
C MET A 954 18.98 -26.65 37.29
N PRO A 955 17.64 -26.71 37.27
CA PRO A 955 16.79 -25.51 37.29
C PRO A 955 17.07 -24.58 38.49
N ALA A 956 17.21 -25.13 39.70
CA ALA A 956 17.47 -24.32 40.90
C ALA A 956 18.80 -23.56 40.80
N LEU A 957 19.86 -24.20 40.30
CA LEU A 957 21.16 -23.58 40.10
C LEU A 957 21.10 -22.43 39.08
N ILE A 958 20.43 -22.63 37.95
CA ILE A 958 20.30 -21.62 36.88
C ILE A 958 19.52 -20.40 37.39
N VAL A 959 18.39 -20.60 38.08
CA VAL A 959 17.58 -19.51 38.65
C VAL A 959 18.35 -18.78 39.76
N ALA A 960 19.08 -19.49 40.62
CA ALA A 960 19.88 -18.89 41.69
C ALA A 960 21.03 -18.02 41.14
N VAL A 961 21.73 -18.49 40.10
CA VAL A 961 22.77 -17.69 39.42
C VAL A 961 22.16 -16.47 38.73
N SER A 962 21.02 -16.62 38.05
CA SER A 962 20.33 -15.52 37.37
C SER A 962 19.88 -14.43 38.34
N ALA A 963 19.30 -14.82 39.49
CA ALA A 963 18.90 -13.90 40.55
C ALA A 963 20.09 -13.24 41.28
N ALA A 964 21.26 -13.90 41.32
CA ALA A 964 22.49 -13.32 41.87
C ALA A 964 23.16 -12.31 40.93
N VAL A 965 22.96 -12.46 39.60
CA VAL A 965 23.47 -11.52 38.58
C VAL A 965 22.58 -10.29 38.48
N ASP A 966 21.26 -10.47 38.29
CA ASP A 966 20.31 -9.35 38.31
C ASP A 966 18.91 -9.79 38.79
N TYR A 967 18.60 -9.50 40.05
CA TYR A 967 17.28 -9.72 40.62
C TYR A 967 16.21 -8.73 40.12
N ARG A 968 16.59 -7.62 39.46
CA ARG A 968 15.68 -6.55 39.00
C ARG A 968 15.11 -6.77 37.58
N SER A 969 15.63 -7.78 36.87
CA SER A 969 15.07 -8.24 35.60
C SER A 969 14.03 -9.37 35.75
N TYR A 970 13.69 -9.73 36.99
CA TYR A 970 12.47 -10.48 37.31
C TYR A 970 11.29 -9.52 37.53
N GLY A 971 10.35 -9.50 36.60
CA GLY A 971 9.19 -8.60 36.59
C GLY A 971 9.36 -7.45 35.60
N THR A 972 8.23 -6.97 35.09
CA THR A 972 8.11 -5.79 34.21
C THR A 972 6.88 -4.99 34.63
N ASP A 973 6.79 -3.72 34.21
CA ASP A 973 5.66 -2.84 34.54
C ASP A 973 4.32 -3.30 33.92
N LYS A 974 4.37 -4.23 32.95
CA LYS A 974 3.19 -4.77 32.24
C LYS A 974 2.83 -6.21 32.63
N VAL A 975 3.82 -7.07 32.92
CA VAL A 975 3.63 -8.49 33.28
C VAL A 975 4.68 -9.01 34.26
N CYS A 976 4.28 -9.92 35.15
CA CYS A 976 5.17 -10.59 36.12
C CYS A 976 5.93 -11.78 35.54
N TRP A 977 6.81 -11.50 34.56
CA TRP A 977 7.68 -12.46 33.89
C TRP A 977 9.12 -11.91 33.77
N LEU A 978 10.05 -12.68 33.20
CA LEU A 978 11.40 -12.19 32.89
C LEU A 978 11.32 -11.04 31.88
N ARG A 979 12.20 -10.05 32.03
CA ARG A 979 12.33 -8.95 31.09
C ARG A 979 12.82 -9.44 29.72
N LEU A 980 12.20 -8.96 28.64
CA LEU A 980 12.41 -9.42 27.25
C LEU A 980 13.35 -8.51 26.43
N ASP A 981 13.61 -7.29 26.89
CA ASP A 981 14.38 -6.22 26.22
C ASP A 981 15.91 -6.41 26.31
N THR A 982 16.36 -7.37 27.11
CA THR A 982 17.74 -7.49 27.60
C THR A 982 18.21 -8.93 27.52
N TYR A 983 19.54 -9.13 27.50
CA TYR A 983 20.15 -10.47 27.44
C TYR A 983 19.75 -11.40 28.61
N PHE A 984 19.06 -10.91 29.63
CA PHE A 984 18.53 -11.70 30.75
C PHE A 984 17.61 -12.84 30.31
N ILE A 985 16.80 -12.67 29.26
CA ILE A 985 15.88 -13.72 28.75
C ILE A 985 16.63 -14.97 28.24
N TRP A 986 17.89 -14.83 27.83
CA TRP A 986 18.73 -15.96 27.43
C TRP A 986 19.09 -16.91 28.58
N SER A 987 18.94 -16.49 29.84
CA SER A 987 19.04 -17.38 31.01
C SER A 987 18.00 -18.51 31.00
N PHE A 988 16.88 -18.31 30.31
CA PHE A 988 15.85 -19.33 30.08
C PHE A 988 15.96 -19.96 28.69
N ILE A 989 16.07 -19.15 27.64
CA ILE A 989 16.07 -19.62 26.24
C ILE A 989 17.28 -20.51 25.93
N GLY A 990 18.47 -20.15 26.40
CA GLY A 990 19.70 -20.94 26.17
C GLY A 990 19.61 -22.36 26.75
N PRO A 991 19.31 -22.53 28.05
CA PRO A 991 19.10 -23.84 28.64
C PRO A 991 17.93 -24.63 28.00
N ALA A 992 16.79 -23.98 27.71
CA ALA A 992 15.64 -24.64 27.11
C ALA A 992 15.95 -25.20 25.70
N THR A 993 16.56 -24.39 24.83
CA THR A 993 16.95 -24.82 23.46
C THR A 993 18.00 -25.93 23.48
N LEU A 994 19.01 -25.86 24.35
CA LEU A 994 19.98 -26.93 24.56
C LEU A 994 19.31 -28.23 25.02
N ILE A 995 18.36 -28.16 25.96
CA ILE A 995 17.60 -29.31 26.44
C ILE A 995 16.72 -29.93 25.35
N ILE A 996 16.07 -29.12 24.50
CA ILE A 996 15.29 -29.61 23.34
C ILE A 996 16.22 -30.34 22.35
N MET A 997 17.36 -29.74 22.00
CA MET A 997 18.33 -30.33 21.07
C MET A 997 18.85 -31.69 21.56
N LEU A 998 19.24 -31.79 22.84
CA LEU A 998 19.68 -33.06 23.42
C LEU A 998 18.56 -34.11 23.44
N ASN A 999 17.30 -33.73 23.70
CA ASN A 999 16.15 -34.62 23.61
C ASN A 999 15.94 -35.18 22.19
N VAL A 1000 16.02 -34.34 21.16
CA VAL A 1000 15.90 -34.77 19.75
C VAL A 1000 16.99 -35.79 19.41
N ILE A 1001 18.23 -35.59 19.88
CA ILE A 1001 19.34 -36.53 19.68
C ILE A 1001 19.07 -37.88 20.37
N PHE A 1002 18.68 -37.90 21.65
CA PHE A 1002 18.39 -39.15 22.37
C PHE A 1002 17.18 -39.90 21.78
N LEU A 1003 16.12 -39.19 21.37
CA LEU A 1003 14.97 -39.77 20.70
C LEU A 1003 15.32 -40.33 19.32
N GLY A 1004 16.16 -39.63 18.55
CA GLY A 1004 16.65 -40.09 17.24
C GLY A 1004 17.48 -41.37 17.35
N ILE A 1005 18.37 -41.46 18.34
CA ILE A 1005 19.15 -42.68 18.62
C ILE A 1005 18.24 -43.84 19.07
N ALA A 1006 17.23 -43.55 19.89
CA ALA A 1006 16.25 -44.54 20.33
C ALA A 1006 15.39 -45.06 19.16
N LEU A 1007 14.95 -44.18 18.25
CA LEU A 1007 14.23 -44.55 17.04
C LEU A 1007 15.09 -45.38 16.10
N TYR A 1008 16.34 -44.97 15.84
CA TYR A 1008 17.29 -45.72 15.02
C TYR A 1008 17.48 -47.15 15.53
N LYS A 1009 17.77 -47.31 16.84
CA LYS A 1009 17.88 -48.65 17.46
C LYS A 1009 16.57 -49.43 17.44
N MET A 1010 15.42 -48.79 17.63
CA MET A 1010 14.10 -49.44 17.53
C MET A 1010 13.85 -50.00 16.13
N PHE A 1011 14.04 -49.21 15.07
CA PHE A 1011 13.87 -49.68 13.69
C PHE A 1011 14.86 -50.80 13.36
N HIS A 1012 16.13 -50.66 13.74
CA HIS A 1012 17.17 -51.65 13.46
C HIS A 1012 16.93 -53.00 14.19
N HIS A 1013 16.43 -53.00 15.43
CA HIS A 1013 16.10 -54.25 16.13
C HIS A 1013 14.76 -54.86 15.67
N THR A 1014 13.79 -54.05 15.22
CA THR A 1014 12.50 -54.53 14.71
C THR A 1014 12.66 -55.36 13.44
N ALA A 1015 13.74 -55.16 12.68
CA ALA A 1015 14.06 -55.94 11.48
C ALA A 1015 14.60 -57.37 11.76
N ILE A 1016 14.96 -57.70 13.01
CA ILE A 1016 15.79 -58.90 13.32
C ILE A 1016 15.08 -59.94 14.20
N LEU A 1017 14.02 -59.60 14.96
CA LEU A 1017 13.34 -60.54 15.86
C LEU A 1017 11.92 -60.93 15.41
N LYS A 1018 11.58 -62.22 15.60
CA LYS A 1018 10.22 -62.76 15.42
C LYS A 1018 9.22 -62.11 16.41
N PRO A 1019 7.93 -61.99 16.02
CA PRO A 1019 6.94 -61.29 16.83
C PRO A 1019 6.38 -62.15 17.98
N GLU A 1020 7.00 -62.10 19.16
CA GLU A 1020 6.26 -62.35 20.41
C GLU A 1020 5.48 -61.09 20.81
N SER A 1021 4.17 -61.12 20.54
CA SER A 1021 3.29 -59.95 20.37
C SER A 1021 2.86 -59.22 21.65
N GLY A 1022 3.69 -59.26 22.70
CA GLY A 1022 3.44 -58.60 23.98
C GLY A 1022 4.36 -57.43 24.32
N CYS A 1023 5.67 -57.51 24.03
CA CYS A 1023 6.64 -56.52 24.51
C CYS A 1023 6.76 -55.30 23.57
N LEU A 1024 7.05 -55.55 22.29
CA LEU A 1024 7.20 -54.52 21.25
C LEU A 1024 6.02 -53.56 21.18
N ASP A 1025 4.80 -54.09 21.37
CA ASP A 1025 3.55 -53.34 21.31
C ASP A 1025 3.40 -52.31 22.45
N ASN A 1026 4.03 -52.57 23.61
CA ASN A 1026 4.13 -51.61 24.71
C ASN A 1026 5.25 -50.58 24.45
N ILE A 1027 6.40 -51.02 23.94
CA ILE A 1027 7.55 -50.14 23.60
C ILE A 1027 7.14 -49.11 22.54
N LYS A 1028 6.49 -49.55 21.45
CA LYS A 1028 5.94 -48.69 20.40
C LYS A 1028 4.98 -47.64 20.97
N SER A 1029 4.11 -48.03 21.92
CA SER A 1029 3.21 -47.11 22.60
C SER A 1029 3.92 -46.07 23.48
N TRP A 1030 5.10 -46.40 24.03
CA TRP A 1030 5.89 -45.44 24.82
C TRP A 1030 6.67 -44.46 23.93
N VAL A 1031 7.23 -44.94 22.82
CA VAL A 1031 7.93 -44.11 21.83
C VAL A 1031 6.98 -43.11 21.17
N ILE A 1032 5.76 -43.52 20.79
CA ILE A 1032 4.76 -42.61 20.22
C ILE A 1032 4.37 -41.49 21.20
N GLY A 1033 4.22 -41.80 22.50
CA GLY A 1033 3.95 -40.78 23.52
C GLY A 1033 5.08 -39.76 23.66
N ALA A 1034 6.34 -40.22 23.65
CA ALA A 1034 7.51 -39.34 23.72
C ALA A 1034 7.72 -38.48 22.47
N ILE A 1035 7.42 -39.01 21.27
CA ILE A 1035 7.39 -38.20 20.04
C ILE A 1035 6.35 -37.09 20.17
N ALA A 1036 5.10 -37.44 20.54
CA ALA A 1036 4.03 -36.45 20.66
C ALA A 1036 4.37 -35.37 21.68
N LEU A 1037 4.90 -35.76 22.84
CA LEU A 1037 5.27 -34.84 23.92
C LEU A 1037 6.45 -33.92 23.55
N LEU A 1038 7.49 -34.45 22.89
CA LEU A 1038 8.62 -33.64 22.41
C LEU A 1038 8.22 -32.70 21.28
N CYS A 1039 7.40 -33.16 20.34
CA CYS A 1039 6.87 -32.31 19.28
C CYS A 1039 5.98 -31.20 19.83
N LEU A 1040 5.12 -31.47 20.82
CA LEU A 1040 4.28 -30.44 21.44
C LEU A 1040 5.12 -29.36 22.11
N LEU A 1041 5.97 -29.69 23.09
CA LEU A 1041 6.75 -28.65 23.78
C LEU A 1041 7.80 -28.00 22.86
N GLY A 1042 8.41 -28.76 21.96
CA GLY A 1042 9.37 -28.25 20.99
C GLY A 1042 8.76 -27.27 19.99
N LEU A 1043 7.58 -27.58 19.43
CA LEU A 1043 6.88 -26.67 18.51
C LEU A 1043 6.32 -25.45 19.24
N THR A 1044 5.75 -25.60 20.45
CA THR A 1044 5.31 -24.45 21.26
C THR A 1044 6.42 -23.41 21.40
N TRP A 1045 7.61 -23.81 21.86
CA TRP A 1045 8.69 -22.85 22.08
C TRP A 1045 9.43 -22.43 20.80
N ALA A 1046 9.37 -23.20 19.71
CA ALA A 1046 9.78 -22.73 18.39
C ALA A 1046 8.87 -21.58 17.90
N PHE A 1047 7.53 -21.73 17.99
CA PHE A 1047 6.59 -20.65 17.67
C PHE A 1047 6.73 -19.45 18.63
N GLY A 1048 7.04 -19.69 19.91
CA GLY A 1048 7.34 -18.63 20.87
C GLY A 1048 8.58 -17.81 20.50
N LEU A 1049 9.64 -18.45 20.00
CA LEU A 1049 10.84 -17.75 19.52
C LEU A 1049 10.58 -17.00 18.20
N MET A 1050 9.82 -17.58 17.26
CA MET A 1050 9.40 -16.89 16.04
C MET A 1050 8.50 -15.69 16.33
N TYR A 1051 7.59 -15.80 17.30
CA TYR A 1051 6.75 -14.69 17.76
C TYR A 1051 7.60 -13.52 18.31
N ILE A 1052 8.65 -13.81 19.10
CA ILE A 1052 9.58 -12.79 19.61
C ILE A 1052 10.40 -12.13 18.48
N ASN A 1053 10.73 -12.88 17.42
CA ASN A 1053 11.59 -12.39 16.32
C ASN A 1053 10.83 -11.64 15.21
N GLU A 1054 9.62 -12.09 14.85
CA GLU A 1054 8.87 -11.59 13.69
C GLU A 1054 7.55 -10.88 14.08
N SER A 1055 7.15 -10.88 15.36
CA SER A 1055 5.97 -10.20 15.90
C SER A 1055 4.61 -10.54 15.29
N THR A 1056 4.51 -11.61 14.49
CA THR A 1056 3.28 -11.91 13.74
C THR A 1056 2.15 -12.48 14.62
N VAL A 1057 0.95 -11.92 14.47
CA VAL A 1057 -0.28 -12.29 15.20
C VAL A 1057 -0.59 -13.80 15.09
N ILE A 1058 -0.30 -14.42 13.95
CA ILE A 1058 -0.51 -15.85 13.72
C ILE A 1058 0.38 -16.69 14.66
N MET A 1059 1.64 -16.31 14.87
CA MET A 1059 2.53 -17.01 15.80
C MET A 1059 2.09 -16.83 17.26
N ALA A 1060 1.50 -15.67 17.61
CA ALA A 1060 0.91 -15.44 18.94
C ALA A 1060 -0.24 -16.43 19.23
N TYR A 1061 -1.16 -16.61 18.28
CA TYR A 1061 -2.24 -17.61 18.40
C TYR A 1061 -1.71 -19.04 18.47
N LEU A 1062 -0.75 -19.42 17.62
CA LEU A 1062 -0.17 -20.76 17.62
C LEU A 1062 0.54 -21.08 18.95
N PHE A 1063 1.41 -20.18 19.42
CA PHE A 1063 2.07 -20.29 20.72
C PHE A 1063 1.03 -20.47 21.85
N THR A 1064 0.02 -19.59 21.88
CA THR A 1064 -1.02 -19.58 22.91
C THR A 1064 -1.84 -20.87 22.95
N ILE A 1065 -2.25 -21.38 21.78
CA ILE A 1065 -3.07 -22.61 21.68
C ILE A 1065 -2.26 -23.86 22.05
N PHE A 1066 -1.03 -24.00 21.57
CA PHE A 1066 -0.22 -25.19 21.87
C PHE A 1066 0.26 -25.21 23.34
N ASN A 1067 0.55 -24.05 23.93
CA ASN A 1067 0.91 -23.92 25.34
C ASN A 1067 -0.28 -24.26 26.26
N SER A 1068 -1.44 -23.60 26.05
CA SER A 1068 -2.62 -23.76 26.90
C SER A 1068 -3.29 -25.14 26.83
N LEU A 1069 -3.04 -25.94 25.79
CA LEU A 1069 -3.57 -27.32 25.66
C LEU A 1069 -2.59 -28.41 26.10
N GLN A 1070 -1.39 -28.07 26.58
CA GLN A 1070 -0.30 -29.03 26.81
C GLN A 1070 -0.67 -30.15 27.81
N GLY A 1071 -1.27 -29.81 28.95
CA GLY A 1071 -1.70 -30.81 29.95
C GLY A 1071 -2.82 -31.72 29.50
N MET A 1072 -3.70 -31.26 28.59
CA MET A 1072 -4.73 -32.09 27.96
C MET A 1072 -4.10 -33.20 27.10
N PHE A 1073 -3.09 -32.87 26.29
CA PHE A 1073 -2.38 -33.88 25.50
C PHE A 1073 -1.63 -34.88 26.38
N ILE A 1074 -0.98 -34.44 27.46
CA ILE A 1074 -0.32 -35.33 28.43
C ILE A 1074 -1.32 -36.34 29.01
N PHE A 1075 -2.52 -35.90 29.41
CA PHE A 1075 -3.59 -36.79 29.86
C PHE A 1075 -4.00 -37.82 28.80
N ILE A 1076 -4.17 -37.39 27.55
CA ILE A 1076 -4.55 -38.29 26.44
C ILE A 1076 -3.49 -39.38 26.23
N PHE A 1077 -2.21 -39.01 26.09
CA PHE A 1077 -1.15 -39.98 25.79
C PHE A 1077 -0.79 -40.88 26.99
N HIS A 1078 -0.69 -40.33 28.21
CA HIS A 1078 -0.13 -41.05 29.36
C HIS A 1078 -1.20 -41.69 30.26
N CYS A 1079 -2.45 -41.19 30.26
CA CYS A 1079 -3.55 -41.78 31.04
C CYS A 1079 -4.59 -42.50 30.17
N VAL A 1080 -5.08 -41.87 29.09
CA VAL A 1080 -6.17 -42.45 28.27
C VAL A 1080 -5.68 -43.56 27.34
N LEU A 1081 -4.60 -43.33 26.59
CA LEU A 1081 -4.10 -44.29 25.60
C LEU A 1081 -3.27 -45.43 26.22
N GLN A 1082 -2.64 -45.21 27.38
CA GLN A 1082 -1.74 -46.20 28.00
C GLN A 1082 -2.49 -47.46 28.48
N LYS A 1083 -2.30 -48.59 27.78
CA LYS A 1083 -2.93 -49.90 28.06
C LYS A 1083 -2.86 -50.34 29.53
N LYS A 1084 -1.75 -50.06 30.23
CA LYS A 1084 -1.58 -50.36 31.67
C LYS A 1084 -2.53 -49.53 32.56
N VAL A 1085 -2.68 -48.24 32.28
CA VAL A 1085 -3.49 -47.32 33.09
C VAL A 1085 -4.98 -47.61 32.91
N ARG A 1086 -5.43 -47.84 31.67
CA ARG A 1086 -6.80 -48.30 31.35
C ARG A 1086 -7.19 -49.58 32.13
N LYS A 1087 -6.23 -50.48 32.38
CA LYS A 1087 -6.47 -51.75 33.10
C LYS A 1087 -6.66 -51.55 34.60
N GLU A 1088 -6.01 -50.57 35.21
CA GLU A 1088 -6.23 -50.20 36.62
C GLU A 1088 -7.51 -49.37 36.79
N TYR A 1089 -7.83 -48.45 35.88
CA TYR A 1089 -9.15 -47.81 35.84
C TYR A 1089 -10.29 -48.84 35.72
N GLY A 1090 -10.13 -49.86 34.85
CA GLY A 1090 -11.10 -50.95 34.71
C GLY A 1090 -11.26 -51.84 35.95
N LYS A 1091 -10.30 -51.84 36.89
CA LYS A 1091 -10.44 -52.45 38.22
C LYS A 1091 -11.15 -51.49 39.19
N CYS A 1092 -10.74 -50.23 39.22
CA CYS A 1092 -11.34 -49.16 40.03
C CYS A 1092 -12.85 -48.96 39.74
N LEU A 1093 -13.26 -49.15 38.48
CA LEU A 1093 -14.67 -49.15 38.05
C LEU A 1093 -15.43 -50.44 38.38
N ARG A 1094 -14.75 -51.54 38.73
CA ARG A 1094 -15.37 -52.82 39.15
C ARG A 1094 -15.37 -53.02 40.66
N THR A 1095 -14.54 -52.28 41.38
CA THR A 1095 -14.41 -52.37 42.84
C THR A 1095 -14.29 -50.95 43.39
N HIS A 1096 -15.34 -50.46 44.08
CA HIS A 1096 -15.44 -49.08 44.56
C HIS A 1096 -14.12 -48.57 45.17
N CYS A 1097 -13.55 -47.54 44.55
CA CYS A 1097 -12.17 -47.10 44.75
C CYS A 1097 -11.88 -46.43 46.13
N CYS A 1098 -12.79 -46.53 47.09
CA CYS A 1098 -12.75 -45.89 48.41
C CYS A 1098 -12.93 -46.91 49.55
N SER A 1099 -12.19 -48.03 49.54
CA SER A 1099 -12.05 -48.88 50.72
C SER A 1099 -10.61 -49.35 50.89
N GLY A 1100 -9.90 -48.69 51.80
CA GLY A 1100 -8.58 -49.10 52.24
C GLY A 1100 -8.48 -49.00 53.76
N LYS A 1101 -8.18 -50.12 54.41
CA LYS A 1101 -7.58 -50.14 55.76
C LYS A 1101 -6.46 -51.17 55.78
N SER A 1102 -5.34 -50.77 56.33
CA SER A 1102 -4.17 -51.61 56.57
C SER A 1102 -4.36 -52.47 57.83
N THR A 1103 -3.59 -53.55 57.90
CA THR A 1103 -3.45 -54.42 59.07
C THR A 1103 -2.95 -53.64 60.29
N GLU A 1104 -3.54 -53.87 61.46
CA GLU A 1104 -2.78 -54.16 62.69
C GLU A 1104 -3.67 -54.76 63.80
N SER A 1105 -3.10 -54.99 64.99
CA SER A 1105 -3.49 -56.05 65.92
C SER A 1105 -4.35 -55.65 67.13
N SER A 1106 -4.94 -56.69 67.75
CA SER A 1106 -5.14 -56.91 69.21
C SER A 1106 -6.59 -57.04 69.74
N ILE A 1107 -6.85 -58.24 70.29
CA ILE A 1107 -7.62 -58.61 71.50
C ILE A 1107 -8.81 -57.70 71.92
N GLY A 1108 -10.05 -58.23 71.85
CA GLY A 1108 -11.22 -57.58 72.47
C GLY A 1108 -12.53 -58.40 72.42
N SER A 1109 -12.87 -59.06 73.53
CA SER A 1109 -14.10 -59.84 73.82
C SER A 1109 -15.44 -59.36 73.21
N GLY A 1110 -16.28 -60.28 72.67
CA GLY A 1110 -17.68 -59.97 72.30
C GLY A 1110 -18.56 -61.13 71.77
N LYS A 1111 -19.49 -61.61 72.61
CA LYS A 1111 -20.70 -62.40 72.26
C LYS A 1111 -21.67 -61.53 71.40
N THR A 1112 -22.67 -61.96 70.60
CA THR A 1112 -23.34 -63.23 70.18
C THR A 1112 -24.35 -62.87 69.04
N SER A 1113 -25.07 -63.72 68.27
CA SER A 1113 -25.17 -65.19 68.08
C SER A 1113 -26.04 -65.52 66.84
N GLY A 1114 -25.76 -66.61 66.12
CA GLY A 1114 -26.68 -67.25 65.15
C GLY A 1114 -26.64 -66.69 63.71
N SER A 1115 -27.07 -67.43 62.67
CA SER A 1115 -27.48 -68.85 62.65
C SER A 1115 -27.31 -69.53 61.27
N ARG A 1116 -27.05 -70.85 61.30
CA ARG A 1116 -27.45 -71.91 60.32
C ARG A 1116 -27.08 -71.77 58.82
N THR A 1117 -26.00 -72.46 58.45
CA THR A 1117 -25.89 -73.40 57.31
C THR A 1117 -26.96 -74.53 57.37
N PRO A 1118 -27.14 -75.44 56.37
CA PRO A 1118 -26.24 -75.91 55.27
C PRO A 1118 -26.87 -75.80 53.85
N GLY A 1119 -26.30 -76.20 52.70
CA GLY A 1119 -25.20 -77.09 52.27
C GLY A 1119 -25.38 -77.33 50.75
N ARG A 1120 -24.81 -78.32 50.04
CA ARG A 1120 -23.84 -79.40 50.33
C ARG A 1120 -23.39 -80.05 48.99
N TYR A 1121 -22.19 -80.64 48.91
CA TYR A 1121 -21.70 -81.57 47.85
C TYR A 1121 -21.44 -81.00 46.42
N SER A 1122 -20.46 -81.50 45.62
CA SER A 1122 -19.24 -82.28 45.93
C SER A 1122 -18.15 -82.20 44.84
N THR A 1123 -16.91 -82.56 45.23
CA THR A 1123 -15.76 -83.16 44.49
C THR A 1123 -15.90 -83.54 42.99
N GLY A 1124 -14.86 -83.42 42.15
CA GLY A 1124 -13.47 -83.01 42.41
C GLY A 1124 -12.48 -83.29 41.25
N SER A 1125 -11.18 -83.11 41.51
CA SER A 1125 -9.95 -83.52 40.76
C SER A 1125 -10.07 -84.20 39.37
N GLN A 1126 -9.27 -83.86 38.35
CA GLN A 1126 -7.79 -83.94 38.35
C GLN A 1126 -7.10 -83.02 37.32
N SER A 1127 -5.76 -82.99 37.34
CA SER A 1127 -4.89 -82.19 36.46
C SER A 1127 -4.04 -83.02 35.48
N ARG A 1128 -3.97 -82.52 34.24
CA ARG A 1128 -2.83 -82.66 33.28
C ARG A 1128 -2.63 -84.03 32.59
N ILE A 1129 -2.03 -83.96 31.39
CA ILE A 1129 -1.50 -85.03 30.53
C ILE A 1129 -2.53 -85.87 29.74
N ARG A 1130 -2.88 -85.39 28.54
CA ARG A 1130 -2.81 -86.22 27.32
C ARG A 1130 -2.48 -85.38 26.07
N ARG A 1131 -1.18 -85.20 25.81
CA ARG A 1131 -0.67 -84.94 24.44
C ARG A 1131 -0.40 -86.30 23.78
N MET A 1132 -0.35 -86.32 22.45
CA MET A 1132 -0.21 -87.47 21.51
C MET A 1132 -1.54 -87.89 20.86
N TRP A 1133 -1.83 -87.31 19.69
CA TRP A 1133 -2.15 -88.11 18.49
C TRP A 1133 -2.14 -87.29 17.19
N ASN A 1134 -2.49 -86.01 17.24
CA ASN A 1134 -2.49 -85.14 16.05
C ASN A 1134 -1.12 -84.46 15.87
N ASP A 1135 -0.12 -85.23 15.46
CA ASP A 1135 1.04 -84.68 14.77
C ASP A 1135 1.66 -85.69 13.79
N THR A 1136 2.19 -85.18 12.68
CA THR A 1136 2.96 -85.88 11.61
C THR A 1136 2.31 -87.00 10.77
N VAL A 1137 2.22 -86.71 9.46
CA VAL A 1137 2.24 -87.60 8.28
C VAL A 1137 1.01 -88.45 7.94
N ARG A 1138 0.20 -87.93 7.01
CA ARG A 1138 -0.09 -88.66 5.75
C ARG A 1138 -0.01 -87.69 4.55
N LYS A 1139 0.81 -88.04 3.55
CA LYS A 1139 0.91 -87.37 2.24
C LYS A 1139 -0.13 -87.92 1.24
N GLN A 1140 -0.16 -87.31 0.05
CA GLN A 1140 -0.94 -87.62 -1.19
C GLN A 1140 -2.28 -86.87 -1.31
N SER A 1141 -2.73 -86.40 -2.49
CA SER A 1141 -2.05 -86.11 -3.78
C SER A 1141 -3.00 -85.35 -4.74
N GLU A 1142 -2.50 -85.00 -5.93
CA GLU A 1142 -3.17 -84.65 -7.20
C GLU A 1142 -4.53 -85.36 -7.50
N SER A 1143 -5.44 -84.89 -8.38
CA SER A 1143 -5.58 -83.63 -9.15
C SER A 1143 -6.96 -83.52 -9.86
N SER A 1144 -7.29 -82.35 -10.43
CA SER A 1144 -8.08 -82.10 -11.68
C SER A 1144 -9.46 -82.76 -11.93
N PHE A 1145 -10.52 -81.95 -12.20
CA PHE A 1145 -11.32 -82.02 -13.45
C PHE A 1145 -12.23 -80.77 -13.68
N ILE A 1146 -12.97 -80.72 -14.82
CA ILE A 1146 -13.68 -79.54 -15.39
C ILE A 1146 -15.12 -79.85 -15.87
N THR A 1147 -16.09 -78.97 -15.53
CA THR A 1147 -17.33 -78.46 -16.23
C THR A 1147 -18.12 -77.62 -15.19
N GLY A 1148 -19.11 -76.72 -15.42
CA GLY A 1148 -19.98 -76.35 -16.55
C GLY A 1148 -21.47 -76.53 -16.15
N ASP A 1149 -22.50 -75.71 -16.46
CA ASP A 1149 -22.75 -74.40 -17.14
C ASP A 1149 -24.21 -73.94 -16.73
N ILE A 1150 -24.92 -72.85 -17.13
CA ILE A 1150 -24.77 -71.71 -18.06
C ILE A 1150 -25.76 -70.53 -17.69
N ASN A 1151 -25.50 -69.28 -18.13
CA ASN A 1151 -26.40 -68.08 -18.18
C ASN A 1151 -27.02 -67.51 -16.85
N SER A 1152 -27.41 -66.23 -16.72
CA SER A 1152 -27.80 -65.17 -17.70
C SER A 1152 -27.27 -63.74 -17.35
N SER A 1153 -27.38 -62.81 -18.31
CA SER A 1153 -27.06 -61.36 -18.23
C SER A 1153 -28.16 -60.51 -17.53
N ALA A 1154 -28.07 -59.19 -17.28
CA ALA A 1154 -27.27 -58.09 -17.88
C ALA A 1154 -27.06 -56.92 -16.85
N SER A 1155 -25.89 -56.25 -16.78
CA SER A 1155 -25.42 -55.04 -17.54
C SER A 1155 -25.51 -53.70 -16.79
N LEU A 1156 -24.35 -53.07 -16.47
CA LEU A 1156 -23.96 -51.69 -16.89
C LEU A 1156 -22.67 -51.15 -16.20
N ASN A 1157 -21.66 -50.86 -17.03
CA ASN A 1157 -20.62 -49.81 -16.97
C ASN A 1157 -19.67 -49.57 -15.75
N ARG A 1158 -18.40 -49.92 -16.02
CA ARG A 1158 -17.12 -49.19 -15.76
C ARG A 1158 -16.50 -49.16 -14.35
N GLY A 1159 -15.23 -49.61 -14.31
CA GLY A 1159 -14.25 -49.44 -13.22
C GLY A 1159 -13.60 -48.03 -13.20
N ALA A 1160 -12.67 -47.71 -12.29
CA ALA A 1160 -11.57 -48.51 -11.70
C ALA A 1160 -10.50 -48.93 -12.74
N MET A 1161 -9.19 -48.85 -12.46
CA MET A 1161 -8.47 -48.52 -11.22
C MET A 1161 -7.11 -47.86 -11.49
N ALA A 1162 -6.37 -47.49 -10.43
CA ALA A 1162 -5.02 -46.92 -10.52
C ALA A 1162 -3.94 -47.96 -10.86
N ASN A 1163 -2.71 -47.51 -11.13
CA ASN A 1163 -1.50 -48.21 -10.66
C ASN A 1163 -0.26 -47.30 -10.60
N HIS A 1164 0.82 -47.82 -10.01
CA HIS A 1164 1.88 -47.03 -9.37
C HIS A 1164 3.27 -47.67 -9.61
N LEU A 1165 4.33 -46.84 -9.58
CA LEU A 1165 5.74 -47.16 -9.25
C LEU A 1165 6.72 -47.79 -10.30
N ILE A 1166 7.80 -47.02 -10.48
CA ILE A 1166 9.24 -47.43 -10.38
C ILE A 1166 10.00 -47.92 -11.63
N THR A 1167 11.30 -47.59 -11.56
CA THR A 1167 12.43 -47.65 -12.52
C THR A 1167 12.95 -49.12 -12.70
N ASN A 1168 13.98 -49.44 -13.53
CA ASN A 1168 15.17 -48.67 -13.92
C ASN A 1168 15.95 -49.24 -15.14
N ALA A 1169 16.75 -48.37 -15.77
CA ALA A 1169 18.03 -48.58 -16.47
C ALA A 1169 18.27 -49.68 -17.56
N LEU A 1170 18.87 -49.22 -18.68
CA LEU A 1170 19.91 -49.86 -19.52
C LEU A 1170 19.64 -51.18 -20.30
N LEU A 1171 19.51 -51.09 -21.64
CA LEU A 1171 20.50 -51.60 -22.64
C LEU A 1171 20.11 -51.32 -24.12
N ARG A 1172 21.07 -51.53 -25.03
CA ARG A 1172 21.02 -51.41 -26.53
C ARG A 1172 20.88 -52.84 -27.16
N PRO A 1173 20.82 -53.05 -28.51
CA PRO A 1173 20.64 -52.15 -29.67
C PRO A 1173 19.64 -52.67 -30.75
N HIS A 1174 19.59 -52.00 -31.94
CA HIS A 1174 18.91 -52.38 -33.21
C HIS A 1174 17.35 -52.35 -33.23
N GLY A 1175 16.68 -52.05 -34.35
CA GLY A 1175 17.17 -51.57 -35.65
C GLY A 1175 16.06 -51.34 -36.70
N THR A 1176 16.34 -50.48 -37.69
CA THR A 1176 15.69 -50.34 -39.03
C THR A 1176 14.16 -50.45 -39.17
N ASN A 1177 13.51 -49.35 -39.57
CA ASN A 1177 12.97 -49.23 -40.95
C ASN A 1177 12.51 -47.80 -41.28
N ASN A 1178 12.73 -47.37 -42.52
CA ASN A 1178 12.26 -46.11 -43.10
C ASN A 1178 12.08 -46.28 -44.62
N PRO A 1179 10.95 -45.87 -45.23
CA PRO A 1179 10.80 -45.85 -46.68
C PRO A 1179 10.44 -44.46 -47.27
N TYR A 1180 11.29 -43.98 -48.18
CA TYR A 1180 10.98 -43.12 -49.35
C TYR A 1180 10.46 -41.67 -49.08
N ASN A 1181 11.26 -40.62 -49.37
CA ASN A 1181 11.57 -39.98 -50.69
C ASN A 1181 10.62 -38.80 -51.00
N THR A 1182 10.88 -37.79 -51.84
CA THR A 1182 11.95 -37.32 -52.78
C THR A 1182 11.67 -35.81 -52.99
N LEU A 1183 12.53 -34.85 -53.39
CA LEU A 1183 13.95 -34.63 -53.77
C LEU A 1183 14.13 -33.07 -53.77
N LEU A 1184 15.22 -32.33 -54.05
CA LEU A 1184 16.64 -32.42 -54.51
C LEU A 1184 17.39 -31.26 -53.74
N GLY A 1185 18.70 -31.02 -53.78
CA GLY A 1185 19.81 -31.76 -54.40
C GLY A 1185 21.08 -30.92 -54.57
N GLU A 1186 22.19 -31.37 -53.96
CA GLU A 1186 23.61 -31.06 -54.27
C GLU A 1186 24.08 -29.58 -54.14
N SER A 1187 25.34 -29.26 -53.87
CA SER A 1187 26.63 -29.96 -54.01
C SER A 1187 27.61 -29.52 -52.88
N ALA A 1188 28.85 -29.99 -52.72
CA ALA A 1188 29.49 -31.31 -52.83
C ALA A 1188 31.01 -31.12 -52.51
N VAL A 1189 31.48 -31.71 -51.40
CA VAL A 1189 32.82 -32.33 -51.19
C VAL A 1189 34.12 -31.59 -51.59
N TYR A 1190 35.01 -31.25 -50.63
CA TYR A 1190 36.32 -31.95 -50.44
C TYR A 1190 37.24 -31.40 -49.31
N ASN A 1191 38.07 -32.31 -48.77
CA ASN A 1191 39.40 -32.16 -48.11
C ASN A 1191 39.57 -31.39 -46.78
N ASN A 1192 39.82 -32.18 -45.73
CA ASN A 1192 40.84 -31.94 -44.68
C ASN A 1192 42.21 -32.53 -45.19
N PRO A 1193 43.40 -32.47 -44.51
CA PRO A 1193 43.62 -32.20 -43.08
C PRO A 1193 44.84 -31.31 -42.67
N SER A 1194 44.80 -30.82 -41.42
CA SER A 1194 45.89 -30.68 -40.41
C SER A 1194 47.27 -30.06 -40.74
N VAL A 1195 47.82 -29.24 -39.81
CA VAL A 1195 49.05 -29.52 -39.00
C VAL A 1195 49.53 -28.31 -38.17
N SER A 1196 49.85 -28.53 -36.88
CA SER A 1196 50.64 -27.66 -35.96
C SER A 1196 50.06 -26.28 -35.57
N MET A 1197 50.53 -25.58 -34.52
CA MET A 1197 51.67 -25.86 -33.61
C MET A 1197 51.37 -25.40 -32.15
N TYR A 1198 52.05 -26.03 -31.18
CA TYR A 1198 52.09 -25.59 -29.77
C TYR A 1198 53.13 -24.47 -29.55
N ASN A 1199 52.85 -23.55 -28.63
CA ASN A 1199 53.79 -22.91 -27.69
C ASN A 1199 52.94 -22.19 -26.63
N ALA A 1200 53.05 -22.59 -25.36
CA ALA A 1200 53.87 -21.93 -24.33
C ALA A 1200 53.20 -20.63 -23.77
N GLN A 1201 53.01 -20.47 -22.47
CA GLN A 1201 53.58 -21.20 -21.32
C GLN A 1201 52.53 -21.55 -20.26
#